data_AF-A0A7Y0DC19-F1
#
_entry.id   AF-A0A7Y0DC19-F1
#
_cell.length_a   1.000
_cell.length_b   1.000
_cell.length_c   1.000
_cell.angle_alpha   90.00
_cell.angle_beta   90.00
_cell.angle_gamma   90.00
#
_symmetry.space_group_name_H-M   'P 1'
#
loop_
_entity.id
_entity.type
_entity.pdbx_description
1 polymer ?
#
loop_
_entity_poly.entity_id
_entity_poly.type
_entity_poly.pdbx_seq_one_letter_code
_entity_poly.pdbx_strand_id
1 'polypeptide(L)'
;MTVGSGAATAYRAFTYDALYSEAVRLLPRAVDLLDYTPGGPDWPTYAGDVYGHDEIHGESGDDTVYTGGGNDVIFGDAGDDDLIGGWGHDWISGGTGVDGILGDDGRIFTSRNGLTEPLNGVTAANAQVEIATPGRVQVGILFPTGKLNKTVDLTPFAADGDWANPLNEILYANDVIFGGWDDDFIHGGSGDDAISGAEALVEGYGMDGVRSDFFRPFNDGTLLGFDPSTGMFPLYDEYNPMRKILLNADGSLSTSGTGHEWFLNFDYAEGRNFLTTAVRTDGDDVIFGDHGNDWAVGGTGRDTLWGGWGNDLLNADDVLTTNGGLNDAPDTHTSYEDRVVGGAGLDILIGNTGGDRLIDWVGEFNSYLVPFAPFGIGTVSRQVPPGLYEFLYALSRAQGADFTIAQLSGEMYAARNGEPYGEIGLVTQKDDFWQEQTGGPRDPQPGNVPGGKRDVLRSADFNDGTAQAFFADSGVFAVQGGTLTVTAASTSGDAAAVYYIDQYLPIYYEINAQVYLTKPTGGWKANAYVIFDYFGPTDFKFAGVDQSTNKLVMGRRTAAGWIVDVQSYVPGGVRYNKWYTMLVAVNGTTVTVLLDGATAFTHTFAPRILDGVAYGLNKGFIGVGSDRARGMFDNISVRVLPPAITLDVTEEFDNGGGLVSEVVSGEWSASGGVLTGAAGTGGAPALALAAVGRLEANAYLEITAKISLGAGARAGVVYDFYGSGSYKFIVLDQAAGAVVFGHVVGGKRVVDDTVAWTLRAGASYTMLVTVKGASVSLVVNGAFVRSRAYNAALADGRFGLIVEKGAAQAASLRIRTDSAGAAVISPAVVAAQPASASVAPTASASVAPTEPAPVAPTEPAPVAEPESAPAPAPEPGLPPAPAPPGNGKK
;
A
#
# COMPACT_ATOMS: atom_id res chain seq x y z
N MET A 1 -30.89 29.06 -38.92
CA MET A 1 -31.32 27.66 -38.87
C MET A 1 -32.31 27.41 -40.01
N THR A 2 -31.89 26.75 -41.08
CA THR A 2 -32.79 26.37 -42.17
C THR A 2 -32.55 24.89 -42.42
N VAL A 3 -33.46 24.07 -41.90
CA VAL A 3 -33.42 22.62 -42.07
C VAL A 3 -33.79 22.33 -43.52
N GLY A 4 -32.82 21.87 -44.31
CA GLY A 4 -33.08 21.34 -45.65
C GLY A 4 -33.86 20.04 -45.52
N SER A 5 -35.04 19.98 -46.14
CA SER A 5 -35.87 18.76 -46.16
C SER A 5 -35.23 17.71 -47.08
N GLY A 6 -34.24 16.97 -46.57
CA GLY A 6 -33.70 15.75 -47.18
C GLY A 6 -34.58 14.54 -46.88
N ALA A 7 -34.70 13.64 -47.87
CA ALA A 7 -35.50 12.41 -47.81
C ALA A 7 -35.13 11.51 -46.61
N ALA A 8 -36.05 10.61 -46.24
CA ALA A 8 -36.02 9.77 -45.02
C ALA A 8 -34.85 8.76 -44.89
N THR A 9 -33.81 8.88 -45.71
CA THR A 9 -32.61 8.01 -45.71
C THR A 9 -31.31 8.82 -45.85
N ALA A 10 -31.35 10.13 -45.57
CA ALA A 10 -30.18 11.00 -45.60
C ALA A 10 -29.95 11.58 -44.21
N TYR A 11 -28.72 11.46 -43.70
CA TYR A 11 -28.26 12.07 -42.45
C TYR A 11 -28.65 13.56 -42.41
N ARG A 12 -29.02 14.04 -41.22
CA ARG A 12 -29.43 15.42 -40.99
C ARG A 12 -28.18 16.31 -40.91
N ALA A 13 -27.70 16.77 -42.07
CA ALA A 13 -26.53 17.67 -42.11
C ALA A 13 -26.86 19.08 -41.57
N PHE A 14 -26.04 19.58 -40.65
CA PHE A 14 -26.09 20.96 -40.17
C PHE A 14 -25.01 21.78 -40.88
N THR A 15 -25.40 22.80 -41.66
CA THR A 15 -24.43 23.60 -42.45
C THR A 15 -23.87 24.76 -41.61
N TYR A 16 -22.88 24.52 -40.75
CA TYR A 16 -22.17 25.59 -40.02
C TYR A 16 -20.79 25.89 -40.62
N ASP A 17 -20.09 24.92 -41.21
CA ASP A 17 -18.67 25.05 -41.62
C ASP A 17 -18.43 25.73 -42.97
N ALA A 18 -19.48 25.90 -43.78
CA ALA A 18 -19.37 26.66 -45.03
C ALA A 18 -19.21 28.18 -44.81
N LEU A 19 -19.31 28.67 -43.55
CA LEU A 19 -19.34 30.10 -43.21
C LEU A 19 -18.11 30.62 -42.44
N TYR A 20 -17.21 29.74 -42.00
CA TYR A 20 -16.03 30.14 -41.21
C TYR A 20 -14.73 29.74 -41.93
N SER A 21 -13.78 30.67 -42.01
CA SER A 21 -12.41 30.36 -42.44
C SER A 21 -11.69 29.56 -41.36
N GLU A 22 -10.63 28.82 -41.68
CA GLU A 22 -9.70 28.13 -40.74
C GLU A 22 -9.21 28.97 -39.54
N ALA A 23 -9.41 30.29 -39.56
CA ALA A 23 -9.08 31.23 -38.48
C ALA A 23 -10.19 31.48 -37.44
N VAL A 24 -11.39 30.92 -37.60
CA VAL A 24 -12.53 31.13 -36.68
C VAL A 24 -13.12 29.77 -36.32
N ARG A 25 -13.04 29.39 -35.04
CA ARG A 25 -13.66 28.18 -34.47
C ARG A 25 -14.88 28.57 -33.63
N LEU A 26 -15.94 27.77 -33.70
CA LEU A 26 -17.03 27.81 -32.72
C LEU A 26 -16.61 26.95 -31.54
N LEU A 27 -16.72 27.47 -30.31
CA LEU A 27 -16.39 26.70 -29.11
C LEU A 27 -17.65 26.63 -28.24
N PRO A 28 -18.22 25.43 -28.01
CA PRO A 28 -19.21 25.23 -26.97
C PRO A 28 -18.67 25.72 -25.63
N ARG A 29 -19.41 26.61 -24.95
CA ARG A 29 -18.99 27.19 -23.65
C ARG A 29 -19.80 26.69 -22.47
N ALA A 30 -20.92 26.05 -22.75
CA ALA A 30 -21.81 25.42 -21.81
C ALA A 30 -22.75 24.51 -22.59
N VAL A 31 -22.97 23.31 -22.07
CA VAL A 31 -23.96 22.36 -22.57
C VAL A 31 -24.97 22.12 -21.44
N ASP A 32 -26.24 22.37 -21.74
CA ASP A 32 -27.35 22.07 -20.82
C ASP A 32 -28.20 20.98 -21.46
N LEU A 33 -28.23 19.79 -20.85
CA LEU A 33 -29.10 18.70 -21.27
C LEU A 33 -30.52 18.98 -20.74
N LEU A 34 -31.43 19.38 -21.65
CA LEU A 34 -32.75 19.92 -21.28
C LEU A 34 -33.74 18.86 -20.79
N ASP A 35 -33.62 17.63 -21.28
CA ASP A 35 -34.52 16.51 -21.00
C ASP A 35 -33.76 15.27 -20.48
N TYR A 36 -32.61 15.48 -19.84
CA TYR A 36 -31.75 14.40 -19.32
C TYR A 36 -32.11 14.02 -17.88
N THR A 37 -32.24 12.71 -17.64
CA THR A 37 -32.25 12.12 -16.30
C THR A 37 -31.04 11.17 -16.22
N PRO A 38 -30.12 11.34 -15.26
CA PRO A 38 -29.03 10.39 -15.09
C PRO A 38 -29.52 8.96 -14.84
N GLY A 39 -28.93 8.00 -15.55
CA GLY A 39 -28.98 6.56 -15.31
C GLY A 39 -29.85 5.71 -16.23
N GLY A 40 -29.50 4.42 -16.31
CA GLY A 40 -30.20 3.37 -17.06
C GLY A 40 -31.38 2.70 -16.30
N PRO A 41 -31.94 1.61 -16.84
CA PRO A 41 -33.11 0.88 -16.28
C PRO A 41 -32.97 0.44 -14.82
N ASP A 42 -31.74 0.30 -14.35
CA ASP A 42 -31.40 -0.15 -13.01
C ASP A 42 -31.26 1.02 -12.00
N TRP A 43 -31.27 2.28 -12.48
CA TRP A 43 -31.25 3.46 -11.61
C TRP A 43 -32.67 3.79 -11.06
N PRO A 44 -32.83 3.99 -9.73
CA PRO A 44 -34.14 3.98 -9.07
C PRO A 44 -35.09 5.16 -9.38
N THR A 45 -34.69 6.10 -10.25
CA THR A 45 -35.51 7.27 -10.65
C THR A 45 -35.65 7.37 -12.17
N TYR A 46 -35.92 6.25 -12.85
CA TYR A 46 -36.12 6.24 -14.30
C TYR A 46 -37.41 6.99 -14.72
N ALA A 47 -37.28 8.00 -15.59
CA ALA A 47 -38.40 8.79 -16.12
C ALA A 47 -38.45 8.82 -17.65
N GLY A 48 -38.24 7.67 -18.32
CA GLY A 48 -38.70 7.48 -19.70
C GLY A 48 -37.85 8.13 -20.78
N ASP A 49 -36.53 8.01 -20.69
CA ASP A 49 -35.61 8.32 -21.79
C ASP A 49 -35.94 7.52 -23.06
N VAL A 50 -35.57 8.11 -24.21
CA VAL A 50 -35.88 7.56 -25.53
C VAL A 50 -34.83 6.51 -25.87
N TYR A 51 -35.21 5.23 -25.76
CA TYR A 51 -34.35 4.12 -26.17
C TYR A 51 -34.18 4.06 -27.69
N GLY A 52 -32.93 4.02 -28.17
CA GLY A 52 -32.54 3.89 -29.58
C GLY A 52 -31.20 3.17 -29.71
N HIS A 53 -30.97 2.49 -30.83
CA HIS A 53 -29.62 2.13 -31.25
C HIS A 53 -29.27 3.12 -32.35
N ASP A 54 -28.45 4.10 -32.02
CA ASP A 54 -28.14 5.24 -32.86
C ASP A 54 -26.74 5.10 -33.48
N GLU A 55 -26.57 5.70 -34.66
CA GLU A 55 -25.28 5.83 -35.33
C GLU A 55 -25.02 7.31 -35.55
N ILE A 56 -23.96 7.84 -34.93
CA ILE A 56 -23.61 9.26 -34.94
C ILE A 56 -22.21 9.46 -35.53
N HIS A 57 -22.08 10.49 -36.37
CA HIS A 57 -20.82 10.96 -36.96
C HIS A 57 -20.69 12.45 -36.64
N GLY A 58 -19.61 12.88 -35.97
CA GLY A 58 -19.27 14.27 -35.67
C GLY A 58 -18.85 15.06 -36.92
N GLU A 59 -18.34 14.35 -37.93
CA GLU A 59 -17.81 14.92 -39.17
C GLU A 59 -16.54 15.76 -38.97
N SER A 60 -16.65 17.05 -38.72
CA SER A 60 -15.47 17.91 -38.61
C SER A 60 -15.74 19.09 -37.69
N GLY A 61 -14.76 19.44 -36.87
CA GLY A 61 -14.90 20.48 -35.84
C GLY A 61 -14.94 19.84 -34.45
N ASP A 62 -14.89 20.67 -33.42
CA ASP A 62 -14.93 20.21 -32.03
C ASP A 62 -16.41 19.95 -31.64
N ASP A 63 -16.79 18.68 -31.49
CA ASP A 63 -18.16 18.24 -31.27
C ASP A 63 -18.46 17.88 -29.80
N THR A 64 -19.74 17.84 -29.46
CA THR A 64 -20.21 17.30 -28.19
C THR A 64 -21.39 16.39 -28.45
N VAL A 65 -21.19 15.10 -28.22
CA VAL A 65 -22.14 14.03 -28.52
C VAL A 65 -22.59 13.37 -27.23
N TYR A 66 -23.90 13.16 -27.12
CA TYR A 66 -24.54 12.37 -26.07
C TYR A 66 -25.66 11.57 -26.73
N THR A 67 -25.51 10.25 -26.83
CA THR A 67 -26.47 9.38 -27.55
C THR A 67 -27.59 8.90 -26.66
N GLY A 68 -27.32 8.69 -25.37
CA GLY A 68 -28.33 8.52 -24.34
C GLY A 68 -28.48 7.07 -23.90
N GLY A 69 -29.30 6.28 -24.58
CA GLY A 69 -29.51 4.90 -24.13
C GLY A 69 -29.83 3.91 -25.23
N GLY A 70 -29.16 2.76 -25.15
CA GLY A 70 -29.12 1.68 -26.12
C GLY A 70 -27.71 1.50 -26.68
N ASN A 71 -27.46 0.40 -27.38
CA ASN A 71 -26.16 0.12 -28.00
C ASN A 71 -25.93 1.02 -29.21
N ASP A 72 -25.10 2.03 -29.05
CA ASP A 72 -24.85 3.09 -30.02
C ASP A 72 -23.51 2.91 -30.73
N VAL A 73 -23.38 3.58 -31.87
CA VAL A 73 -22.15 3.66 -32.65
C VAL A 73 -21.80 5.13 -32.84
N ILE A 74 -20.64 5.54 -32.35
CA ILE A 74 -20.21 6.95 -32.35
C ILE A 74 -18.86 7.08 -33.06
N PHE A 75 -18.80 7.99 -34.02
CA PHE A 75 -17.57 8.48 -34.64
C PHE A 75 -17.44 9.97 -34.34
N GLY A 76 -16.39 10.38 -33.63
CA GLY A 76 -16.03 11.81 -33.48
C GLY A 76 -15.51 12.41 -34.79
N ASP A 77 -14.81 11.59 -35.57
CA ASP A 77 -14.15 11.96 -36.82
C ASP A 77 -12.98 12.93 -36.62
N ALA A 78 -13.18 14.24 -36.71
CA ALA A 78 -12.07 15.19 -36.74
C ALA A 78 -12.33 16.46 -35.94
N GLY A 79 -11.64 16.61 -34.82
CA GLY A 79 -11.75 17.77 -33.93
C GLY A 79 -11.38 17.38 -32.51
N ASP A 80 -11.45 18.33 -31.57
CA ASP A 80 -11.31 17.99 -30.15
C ASP A 80 -12.71 17.69 -29.58
N ASP A 81 -13.14 16.42 -29.58
CA ASP A 81 -14.54 16.02 -29.34
C ASP A 81 -14.81 15.59 -27.89
N ASP A 82 -16.02 15.87 -27.39
CA ASP A 82 -16.53 15.31 -26.12
C ASP A 82 -17.66 14.29 -26.45
N LEU A 83 -17.36 13.00 -26.40
CA LEU A 83 -18.24 11.88 -26.77
C LEU A 83 -18.71 11.12 -25.52
N ILE A 84 -20.02 10.95 -25.39
CA ILE A 84 -20.65 10.24 -24.26
C ILE A 84 -21.64 9.22 -24.83
N GLY A 85 -21.39 7.92 -24.62
CA GLY A 85 -22.28 6.84 -25.08
C GLY A 85 -23.59 6.77 -24.30
N GLY A 86 -23.51 6.99 -22.99
CA GLY A 86 -24.69 6.79 -22.15
C GLY A 86 -24.87 5.32 -21.81
N TRP A 87 -26.07 4.89 -21.47
CA TRP A 87 -26.25 3.49 -21.04
C TRP A 87 -26.40 2.55 -22.23
N GLY A 88 -25.56 1.52 -22.34
CA GLY A 88 -25.65 0.57 -23.45
C GLY A 88 -24.40 -0.31 -23.58
N HIS A 89 -24.28 -0.99 -24.72
CA HIS A 89 -23.01 -1.56 -25.14
C HIS A 89 -22.59 -0.82 -26.39
N ASP A 90 -21.77 0.19 -26.22
CA ASP A 90 -21.47 1.18 -27.24
C ASP A 90 -20.19 0.82 -27.99
N TRP A 91 -20.11 1.32 -29.22
CA TRP A 91 -18.89 1.28 -30.01
C TRP A 91 -18.51 2.73 -30.35
N ILE A 92 -17.37 3.19 -29.86
CA ILE A 92 -16.97 4.59 -29.92
C ILE A 92 -15.58 4.72 -30.52
N SER A 93 -15.43 5.66 -31.47
CA SER A 93 -14.15 6.07 -32.06
C SER A 93 -14.05 7.59 -31.97
N GLY A 94 -13.01 8.11 -31.30
CA GLY A 94 -12.73 9.56 -31.23
C GLY A 94 -12.30 10.10 -32.59
N GLY A 95 -11.28 9.47 -33.19
CA GLY A 95 -10.82 9.81 -34.53
C GLY A 95 -9.57 10.66 -34.47
N THR A 96 -9.58 11.91 -34.93
CA THR A 96 -8.41 12.78 -34.84
C THR A 96 -8.67 14.02 -34.00
N GLY A 97 -7.77 14.31 -33.07
CA GLY A 97 -7.81 15.48 -32.20
C GLY A 97 -7.82 15.03 -30.75
N VAL A 98 -7.89 15.98 -29.82
CA VAL A 98 -7.81 15.64 -28.38
C VAL A 98 -9.21 15.37 -27.87
N ASP A 99 -9.56 14.09 -27.83
CA ASP A 99 -10.91 13.63 -27.57
C ASP A 99 -11.12 13.31 -26.09
N GLY A 100 -12.38 13.39 -25.69
CA GLY A 100 -12.88 13.04 -24.38
C GLY A 100 -13.95 12.02 -24.61
N ILE A 101 -13.74 10.81 -24.14
CA ILE A 101 -14.65 9.70 -24.38
C ILE A 101 -15.08 9.14 -23.04
N LEU A 102 -16.38 9.04 -22.86
CA LEU A 102 -17.02 8.31 -21.78
C LEU A 102 -17.90 7.24 -22.42
N GLY A 103 -17.60 5.97 -22.16
CA GLY A 103 -18.42 4.85 -22.62
C GLY A 103 -19.85 5.01 -22.11
N ASP A 104 -19.95 5.24 -20.81
CA ASP A 104 -21.22 5.22 -20.09
C ASP A 104 -21.96 6.58 -19.96
N ASP A 105 -22.98 6.61 -19.09
CA ASP A 105 -23.69 7.84 -18.72
C ASP A 105 -22.86 8.76 -17.79
N GLY A 106 -22.93 10.07 -18.04
CA GLY A 106 -22.23 11.06 -17.24
C GLY A 106 -22.06 12.39 -17.96
N ARG A 107 -20.98 13.12 -17.60
CA ARG A 107 -20.61 14.39 -18.23
C ARG A 107 -19.12 14.55 -18.37
N ILE A 108 -18.70 15.18 -19.47
CA ILE A 108 -17.33 15.63 -19.70
C ILE A 108 -17.25 17.15 -19.51
N PHE A 109 -16.22 17.59 -18.80
CA PHE A 109 -15.84 18.99 -18.64
C PHE A 109 -14.47 19.23 -19.22
N THR A 110 -14.39 20.14 -20.19
CA THR A 110 -13.18 20.41 -20.95
C THR A 110 -12.64 21.79 -20.61
N SER A 111 -11.33 21.89 -20.40
CA SER A 111 -10.63 23.13 -20.06
C SER A 111 -9.23 23.21 -20.66
N ARG A 112 -8.65 24.42 -20.68
CA ARG A 112 -7.25 24.63 -21.08
C ARG A 112 -6.40 24.98 -19.86
N ASN A 113 -5.44 24.12 -19.55
CA ASN A 113 -4.62 24.21 -18.35
C ASN A 113 -3.79 25.50 -18.30
N GLY A 114 -3.73 26.14 -17.12
CA GLY A 114 -2.94 27.36 -16.89
C GLY A 114 -3.48 28.64 -17.54
N LEU A 115 -4.58 28.59 -18.28
CA LEU A 115 -5.17 29.73 -18.99
C LEU A 115 -6.61 29.97 -18.55
N THR A 116 -6.98 31.25 -18.36
CA THR A 116 -8.36 31.64 -18.06
C THR A 116 -9.17 31.66 -19.37
N GLU A 117 -9.49 30.48 -19.88
CA GLU A 117 -10.35 30.29 -21.05
C GLU A 117 -11.67 29.65 -20.60
N PRO A 118 -12.84 30.25 -20.93
CA PRO A 118 -14.14 29.64 -20.62
C PRO A 118 -14.43 28.54 -21.65
N LEU A 119 -14.03 27.31 -21.34
CA LEU A 119 -14.47 26.07 -21.99
C LEU A 119 -15.53 25.39 -21.11
N ASN A 120 -16.09 24.28 -21.61
CA ASN A 120 -17.25 23.61 -21.01
C ASN A 120 -17.05 23.27 -19.52
N GLY A 121 -17.77 23.96 -18.63
CA GLY A 121 -17.88 23.62 -17.21
C GLY A 121 -16.75 24.07 -16.27
N VAL A 122 -15.63 24.61 -16.77
CA VAL A 122 -14.48 24.99 -15.93
C VAL A 122 -14.26 26.51 -15.91
N THR A 123 -14.39 27.12 -14.72
CA THR A 123 -14.31 28.58 -14.54
C THR A 123 -13.05 29.08 -13.81
N ALA A 124 -12.19 28.16 -13.36
CA ALA A 124 -10.93 28.45 -12.67
C ALA A 124 -9.78 27.68 -13.30
N ALA A 125 -8.69 28.37 -13.61
CA ALA A 125 -7.50 27.74 -14.19
C ALA A 125 -6.65 27.05 -13.12
N ASN A 126 -6.25 25.80 -13.39
CA ASN A 126 -5.25 25.10 -12.60
C ASN A 126 -3.83 25.59 -12.96
N ALA A 127 -2.95 25.63 -11.97
CA ALA A 127 -1.54 25.95 -12.21
C ALA A 127 -0.76 24.66 -12.48
N GLN A 128 0.19 24.72 -13.41
CA GLN A 128 1.12 23.62 -13.64
C GLN A 128 1.96 23.33 -12.39
N VAL A 129 2.05 22.06 -11.99
CA VAL A 129 2.82 21.62 -10.83
C VAL A 129 3.58 20.34 -11.19
N GLU A 130 4.88 20.30 -10.91
CA GLU A 130 5.63 19.03 -10.94
C GLU A 130 5.51 18.34 -9.58
N ILE A 131 5.13 17.08 -9.59
CA ILE A 131 5.08 16.19 -8.43
C ILE A 131 6.04 15.02 -8.62
N ALA A 132 6.55 14.48 -7.52
CA ALA A 132 7.41 13.30 -7.56
C ALA A 132 7.35 12.53 -6.24
N THR A 133 7.53 11.21 -6.32
CA THR A 133 7.79 10.38 -5.14
C THR A 133 9.27 10.50 -4.73
N PRO A 134 9.63 10.13 -3.49
CA PRO A 134 11.01 10.12 -3.01
C PRO A 134 12.01 9.47 -3.96
N GLY A 135 13.14 10.15 -4.17
CA GLY A 135 14.14 9.70 -5.14
C GLY A 135 13.74 9.97 -6.58
N ARG A 136 12.61 10.65 -6.79
CA ARG A 136 12.03 10.93 -8.11
C ARG A 136 11.81 9.66 -8.92
N VAL A 137 11.42 8.59 -8.22
CA VAL A 137 11.13 7.28 -8.81
C VAL A 137 9.90 7.38 -9.71
N GLN A 138 8.86 8.05 -9.22
CA GLN A 138 7.73 8.51 -10.01
C GLN A 138 7.83 10.03 -10.16
N VAL A 139 7.54 10.54 -11.35
CA VAL A 139 7.50 11.97 -11.66
C VAL A 139 6.29 12.23 -12.55
N GLY A 140 5.56 13.31 -12.27
CA GLY A 140 4.40 13.73 -13.04
C GLY A 140 4.33 15.25 -13.14
N ILE A 141 3.77 15.74 -14.24
CA ILE A 141 3.46 17.17 -14.42
C ILE A 141 1.94 17.28 -14.41
N LEU A 142 1.39 17.88 -13.36
CA LEU A 142 -0.01 18.18 -13.23
C LEU A 142 -0.34 19.44 -14.02
N PHE A 143 -1.49 19.44 -14.69
CA PHE A 143 -2.04 20.56 -15.44
C PHE A 143 -1.01 21.30 -16.34
N PRO A 144 -0.35 20.61 -17.29
CA PRO A 144 0.64 21.24 -18.17
C PRO A 144 0.06 22.48 -18.88
N THR A 145 0.73 23.62 -18.77
CA THR A 145 0.17 24.90 -19.24
C THR A 145 -0.07 24.86 -20.75
N GLY A 146 -1.29 25.18 -21.19
CA GLY A 146 -1.70 25.27 -22.59
C GLY A 146 -2.30 23.99 -23.18
N LYS A 147 -2.15 22.84 -22.51
CA LYS A 147 -2.79 21.57 -22.89
C LYS A 147 -4.29 21.57 -22.55
N LEU A 148 -5.07 20.81 -23.31
CA LEU A 148 -6.44 20.50 -22.93
C LEU A 148 -6.44 19.59 -21.70
N ASN A 149 -7.53 19.64 -20.97
CA ASN A 149 -7.78 18.86 -19.77
C ASN A 149 -9.25 18.52 -19.78
N LYS A 150 -9.55 17.23 -19.79
CA LYS A 150 -10.90 16.73 -19.65
C LYS A 150 -11.05 16.10 -18.27
N THR A 151 -12.22 16.25 -17.67
CA THR A 151 -12.58 15.65 -16.38
C THR A 151 -14.02 15.22 -16.44
N VAL A 152 -14.36 14.14 -15.75
CA VAL A 152 -15.70 13.56 -15.81
C VAL A 152 -16.50 13.77 -14.52
N ASP A 153 -17.82 13.75 -14.66
CA ASP A 153 -18.79 13.42 -13.60
C ASP A 153 -19.48 12.14 -14.06
N LEU A 154 -19.11 11.03 -13.44
CA LEU A 154 -19.54 9.68 -13.81
C LEU A 154 -20.90 9.33 -13.19
N THR A 155 -21.70 10.31 -12.78
CA THR A 155 -22.98 10.02 -12.12
C THR A 155 -24.04 9.59 -13.15
N PRO A 156 -24.61 8.37 -13.04
CA PRO A 156 -24.44 7.41 -11.96
C PRO A 156 -23.31 6.39 -12.17
N PHE A 157 -22.40 6.29 -11.20
CA PHE A 157 -21.18 5.47 -11.30
C PHE A 157 -21.42 3.95 -11.22
N ALA A 158 -22.60 3.51 -10.77
CA ALA A 158 -22.96 2.09 -10.75
C ALA A 158 -24.47 1.96 -10.99
N ALA A 159 -24.83 1.42 -12.16
CA ALA A 159 -26.20 1.36 -12.63
C ALA A 159 -27.06 0.33 -11.87
N ASP A 160 -26.49 -0.77 -11.37
CA ASP A 160 -27.23 -1.96 -10.87
C ASP A 160 -27.86 -1.84 -9.47
N GLY A 161 -27.46 -0.83 -8.71
CA GLY A 161 -27.90 -0.61 -7.35
C GLY A 161 -27.38 -1.56 -6.27
N ASP A 162 -26.35 -2.38 -6.55
CA ASP A 162 -25.62 -3.17 -5.54
C ASP A 162 -24.23 -2.59 -5.25
N TRP A 163 -24.23 -1.37 -4.71
CA TRP A 163 -23.04 -0.63 -4.29
C TRP A 163 -22.27 -1.25 -3.10
N ALA A 164 -22.67 -2.43 -2.62
CA ALA A 164 -22.04 -3.11 -1.49
C ALA A 164 -20.86 -4.00 -1.91
N ASN A 165 -20.80 -4.41 -3.18
CA ASN A 165 -19.70 -5.20 -3.72
C ASN A 165 -19.29 -4.71 -5.11
N PRO A 166 -18.29 -3.82 -5.22
CA PRO A 166 -17.76 -3.33 -6.50
C PRO A 166 -16.95 -4.37 -7.30
N LEU A 167 -17.14 -5.67 -6.98
CA LEU A 167 -16.59 -6.80 -7.73
C LEU A 167 -17.70 -7.56 -8.47
N ASN A 168 -18.95 -7.07 -8.41
CA ASN A 168 -20.06 -7.66 -9.13
C ASN A 168 -20.09 -7.11 -10.58
N GLU A 169 -20.25 -8.02 -11.54
CA GLU A 169 -20.37 -7.73 -12.97
C GLU A 169 -21.63 -6.89 -13.26
N ILE A 170 -21.45 -5.79 -13.98
CA ILE A 170 -22.53 -4.91 -14.45
C ILE A 170 -22.97 -5.41 -15.83
N LEU A 171 -24.24 -5.80 -15.96
CA LEU A 171 -24.73 -6.63 -17.06
C LEU A 171 -24.96 -5.90 -18.41
N TYR A 172 -24.85 -4.57 -18.47
CA TYR A 172 -25.36 -3.77 -19.59
C TYR A 172 -24.55 -2.50 -19.90
N ALA A 173 -23.23 -2.54 -19.69
CA ALA A 173 -22.37 -1.36 -19.85
C ALA A 173 -21.01 -1.66 -20.53
N ASN A 174 -20.81 -2.89 -21.02
CA ASN A 174 -19.56 -3.27 -21.66
C ASN A 174 -19.38 -2.59 -23.02
N ASP A 175 -18.41 -1.69 -23.13
CA ASP A 175 -18.17 -0.83 -24.28
C ASP A 175 -16.92 -1.23 -25.09
N VAL A 176 -16.87 -0.76 -26.34
CA VAL A 176 -15.69 -0.85 -27.20
C VAL A 176 -15.28 0.57 -27.58
N ILE A 177 -14.13 1.01 -27.11
CA ILE A 177 -13.69 2.41 -27.21
C ILE A 177 -12.31 2.51 -27.86
N PHE A 178 -12.20 3.38 -28.87
CA PHE A 178 -10.96 3.74 -29.54
C PHE A 178 -10.76 5.25 -29.41
N GLY A 179 -9.62 5.69 -28.85
CA GLY A 179 -9.24 7.10 -28.76
C GLY A 179 -9.04 7.69 -30.15
N GLY A 180 -8.09 7.12 -30.89
CA GLY A 180 -7.77 7.54 -32.24
C GLY A 180 -6.37 8.10 -32.32
N TRP A 181 -6.24 9.34 -32.79
CA TRP A 181 -4.99 10.07 -32.90
C TRP A 181 -5.06 11.34 -32.06
N ASP A 182 -3.95 11.62 -31.39
CA ASP A 182 -3.65 12.71 -30.46
C ASP A 182 -3.92 12.33 -29.01
N ASP A 183 -3.65 13.25 -28.07
CA ASP A 183 -3.68 12.94 -26.63
C ASP A 183 -5.13 12.81 -26.16
N ASP A 184 -5.66 11.60 -26.00
CA ASP A 184 -7.07 11.35 -25.68
C ASP A 184 -7.31 11.11 -24.17
N PHE A 185 -8.54 11.38 -23.74
CA PHE A 185 -9.00 11.19 -22.37
C PHE A 185 -10.20 10.23 -22.37
N ILE A 186 -9.98 9.00 -21.91
CA ILE A 186 -10.93 7.91 -22.05
C ILE A 186 -11.31 7.37 -20.68
N HIS A 187 -12.62 7.23 -20.46
CA HIS A 187 -13.22 6.56 -19.32
C HIS A 187 -14.15 5.46 -19.84
N GLY A 188 -13.93 4.22 -19.42
CA GLY A 188 -14.82 3.10 -19.70
C GLY A 188 -16.16 3.30 -18.98
N GLY A 189 -16.09 3.37 -17.66
CA GLY A 189 -17.24 3.61 -16.79
C GLY A 189 -17.59 2.36 -16.01
N SER A 190 -18.82 1.90 -16.11
CA SER A 190 -19.23 0.61 -15.58
C SER A 190 -19.10 -0.48 -16.66
N GLY A 191 -18.88 -1.72 -16.24
CA GLY A 191 -18.88 -2.85 -17.17
C GLY A 191 -17.47 -3.28 -17.56
N ASP A 192 -17.38 -4.43 -18.22
CA ASP A 192 -16.12 -4.97 -18.71
C ASP A 192 -15.80 -4.34 -20.08
N ASP A 193 -14.93 -3.33 -20.11
CA ASP A 193 -14.70 -2.47 -21.26
C ASP A 193 -13.45 -2.83 -22.08
N ALA A 194 -13.59 -2.76 -23.40
CA ALA A 194 -12.51 -2.96 -24.36
C ALA A 194 -12.00 -1.61 -24.86
N ILE A 195 -10.84 -1.17 -24.38
CA ILE A 195 -10.34 0.19 -24.60
C ILE A 195 -9.00 0.19 -25.32
N SER A 196 -8.86 1.04 -26.33
CA SER A 196 -7.61 1.33 -27.02
C SER A 196 -7.42 2.85 -27.11
N GLY A 197 -6.26 3.38 -26.72
CA GLY A 197 -5.92 4.78 -27.04
C GLY A 197 -5.72 4.99 -28.55
N ALA A 198 -5.23 3.95 -29.23
CA ALA A 198 -5.06 3.94 -30.68
C ALA A 198 -6.38 3.89 -31.48
N GLU A 199 -6.28 4.24 -32.76
CA GLU A 199 -7.32 4.11 -33.78
C GLU A 199 -7.77 2.65 -34.01
N ALA A 200 -9.06 2.48 -34.31
CA ALA A 200 -9.64 1.20 -34.66
C ALA A 200 -9.01 0.63 -35.94
N LEU A 201 -8.70 -0.67 -35.93
CA LEU A 201 -8.16 -1.32 -37.13
C LEU A 201 -9.13 -1.20 -38.31
N VAL A 202 -8.57 -1.23 -39.53
CA VAL A 202 -9.36 -1.36 -40.77
C VAL A 202 -9.98 -2.76 -40.91
N GLU A 203 -9.37 -3.77 -40.29
CA GLU A 203 -9.85 -5.15 -40.26
C GLU A 203 -9.50 -5.79 -38.91
N GLY A 204 -10.51 -5.97 -38.06
CA GLY A 204 -10.41 -6.47 -36.68
C GLY A 204 -11.55 -7.42 -36.33
N TYR A 205 -11.29 -8.37 -35.43
CA TYR A 205 -12.22 -9.47 -35.12
C TYR A 205 -12.34 -9.73 -33.62
N GLY A 206 -13.54 -10.10 -33.18
CA GLY A 206 -13.86 -10.62 -31.85
C GLY A 206 -13.66 -12.14 -31.71
N MET A 207 -13.81 -12.62 -30.48
CA MET A 207 -13.54 -14.03 -30.08
C MET A 207 -14.46 -15.07 -30.74
N ASP A 208 -15.61 -14.64 -31.23
CA ASP A 208 -16.58 -15.45 -31.96
C ASP A 208 -16.35 -15.45 -33.48
N GLY A 209 -15.31 -14.74 -33.94
CA GLY A 209 -14.98 -14.54 -35.35
C GLY A 209 -15.85 -13.47 -36.03
N VAL A 210 -16.69 -12.74 -35.28
CA VAL A 210 -17.40 -11.57 -35.80
C VAL A 210 -16.40 -10.45 -36.00
N ARG A 211 -16.57 -9.74 -37.11
CA ARG A 211 -15.73 -8.61 -37.47
C ARG A 211 -16.27 -7.37 -36.77
N SER A 212 -15.45 -6.77 -35.91
CA SER A 212 -15.70 -5.49 -35.25
C SER A 212 -14.50 -4.60 -35.53
N ASP A 213 -14.70 -3.61 -36.39
CA ASP A 213 -13.64 -2.70 -36.85
C ASP A 213 -14.23 -1.40 -37.37
N PHE A 214 -13.36 -0.44 -37.73
CA PHE A 214 -13.75 0.91 -38.13
C PHE A 214 -14.90 0.95 -39.17
N PHE A 215 -14.91 0.02 -40.14
CA PHE A 215 -15.94 0.00 -41.19
C PHE A 215 -17.15 -0.88 -40.86
N ARG A 216 -17.07 -1.68 -39.80
CA ARG A 216 -18.11 -2.60 -39.34
C ARG A 216 -18.11 -2.60 -37.81
N PRO A 217 -18.49 -1.48 -37.18
CA PRO A 217 -18.58 -1.41 -35.74
C PRO A 217 -19.63 -2.40 -35.26
N PHE A 218 -19.27 -3.17 -34.23
CA PHE A 218 -20.15 -4.16 -33.63
C PHE A 218 -19.77 -4.36 -32.18
N ASN A 219 -20.74 -4.21 -31.29
CA ASN A 219 -20.62 -4.56 -29.87
C ASN A 219 -21.95 -5.17 -29.40
N ASP A 220 -21.90 -6.39 -28.88
CA ASP A 220 -23.05 -7.07 -28.27
C ASP A 220 -22.87 -7.30 -26.77
N GLY A 221 -21.84 -6.67 -26.18
CA GLY A 221 -21.47 -6.77 -24.77
C GLY A 221 -20.68 -8.02 -24.41
N THR A 222 -20.40 -8.93 -25.36
CA THR A 222 -19.77 -10.23 -25.05
C THR A 222 -18.35 -10.40 -25.59
N LEU A 223 -17.79 -9.35 -26.21
CA LEU A 223 -16.55 -9.44 -26.98
C LEU A 223 -15.29 -9.72 -26.14
N LEU A 224 -15.25 -9.32 -24.87
CA LEU A 224 -14.15 -9.63 -23.93
C LEU A 224 -14.35 -10.98 -23.20
N GLY A 225 -15.59 -11.30 -22.84
CA GLY A 225 -15.97 -12.62 -22.31
C GLY A 225 -15.22 -13.04 -21.05
N PHE A 226 -14.96 -12.12 -20.12
CA PHE A 226 -14.29 -12.40 -18.85
C PHE A 226 -14.93 -13.61 -18.13
N ASP A 227 -14.10 -14.55 -17.67
CA ASP A 227 -14.58 -15.75 -16.97
C ASP A 227 -14.33 -15.61 -15.46
N PRO A 228 -15.36 -15.34 -14.63
CA PRO A 228 -15.18 -15.17 -13.19
C PRO A 228 -14.75 -16.44 -12.47
N SER A 229 -14.87 -17.62 -13.09
CA SER A 229 -14.41 -18.88 -12.50
C SER A 229 -12.90 -19.06 -12.57
N THR A 230 -12.26 -18.44 -13.56
CA THR A 230 -10.81 -18.39 -13.73
C THR A 230 -10.20 -17.04 -13.34
N GLY A 231 -11.03 -15.99 -13.35
CA GLY A 231 -10.67 -14.59 -13.16
C GLY A 231 -9.89 -14.01 -14.34
N MET A 232 -10.08 -14.54 -15.56
CA MET A 232 -9.25 -14.24 -16.73
C MET A 232 -10.09 -14.00 -17.98
N PHE A 233 -9.55 -13.20 -18.89
CA PHE A 233 -10.06 -13.11 -20.26
C PHE A 233 -9.67 -14.36 -21.08
N PRO A 234 -10.56 -14.92 -21.91
CA PRO A 234 -10.30 -16.12 -22.69
C PRO A 234 -9.13 -16.01 -23.68
N LEU A 235 -8.84 -14.81 -24.20
CA LEU A 235 -7.72 -14.59 -25.12
C LEU A 235 -6.39 -14.30 -24.41
N TYR A 236 -6.39 -14.10 -23.08
CA TYR A 236 -5.14 -14.01 -22.32
C TYR A 236 -4.55 -15.40 -22.10
N ASP A 237 -3.27 -15.56 -22.46
CA ASP A 237 -2.52 -16.81 -22.34
C ASP A 237 -1.36 -16.59 -21.37
N GLU A 238 -1.48 -17.11 -20.14
CA GLU A 238 -0.51 -16.88 -19.06
C GLU A 238 0.89 -17.44 -19.36
N TYR A 239 1.02 -18.33 -20.36
CA TYR A 239 2.29 -18.87 -20.81
C TYR A 239 2.92 -18.07 -21.96
N ASN A 240 2.15 -17.24 -22.66
CA ASN A 240 2.62 -16.34 -23.71
C ASN A 240 1.92 -14.96 -23.61
N PRO A 241 2.05 -14.28 -22.47
CA PRO A 241 1.10 -13.21 -22.11
C PRO A 241 1.32 -11.89 -22.87
N MET A 242 2.48 -11.71 -23.51
CA MET A 242 2.80 -10.49 -24.28
C MET A 242 2.52 -10.64 -25.79
N ARG A 243 2.22 -11.85 -26.26
CA ARG A 243 2.10 -12.14 -27.70
C ARG A 243 0.94 -11.35 -28.31
N LYS A 244 1.18 -10.73 -29.46
CA LYS A 244 0.13 -10.14 -30.31
C LYS A 244 -0.98 -11.16 -30.57
N ILE A 245 -2.22 -10.75 -30.34
CA ILE A 245 -3.36 -11.66 -30.38
C ILE A 245 -3.83 -11.83 -31.82
N LEU A 246 -3.78 -13.06 -32.32
CA LEU A 246 -4.26 -13.40 -33.66
C LEU A 246 -5.32 -14.48 -33.54
N LEU A 247 -6.34 -14.44 -34.39
CA LEU A 247 -7.47 -15.36 -34.38
C LEU A 247 -7.52 -16.21 -35.66
N ASN A 248 -7.97 -17.44 -35.53
CA ASN A 248 -8.40 -18.26 -36.64
C ASN A 248 -9.76 -17.76 -37.17
N ALA A 249 -10.17 -18.23 -38.35
CA ALA A 249 -11.44 -17.83 -38.96
C ALA A 249 -12.69 -18.20 -38.14
N ASP A 250 -12.56 -19.05 -37.11
CA ASP A 250 -13.62 -19.43 -36.18
C ASP A 250 -13.57 -18.67 -34.84
N GLY A 251 -12.71 -17.64 -34.74
CA GLY A 251 -12.54 -16.82 -33.53
C GLY A 251 -11.60 -17.40 -32.48
N SER A 252 -11.15 -18.66 -32.63
CA SER A 252 -10.20 -19.26 -31.70
C SER A 252 -8.78 -18.68 -31.84
N LEU A 253 -8.01 -18.65 -30.76
CA LEU A 253 -6.64 -18.14 -30.75
C LEU A 253 -5.72 -18.87 -31.75
N SER A 254 -5.01 -18.13 -32.59
CA SER A 254 -3.97 -18.61 -33.50
C SER A 254 -2.59 -18.41 -32.89
N THR A 255 -1.91 -19.52 -32.60
CA THR A 255 -0.54 -19.53 -32.07
C THR A 255 0.53 -19.68 -33.16
N SER A 256 0.12 -19.68 -34.44
CA SER A 256 1.01 -19.92 -35.58
C SER A 256 1.78 -18.68 -36.05
N GLY A 257 1.49 -17.50 -35.49
CA GLY A 257 1.99 -16.22 -35.98
C GLY A 257 1.30 -15.73 -37.27
N THR A 258 0.21 -16.41 -37.69
CA THR A 258 -0.62 -16.03 -38.83
C THR A 258 -2.09 -16.13 -38.45
N GLY A 259 -2.91 -15.15 -38.79
CA GLY A 259 -4.33 -15.13 -38.42
C GLY A 259 -4.98 -13.80 -38.75
N HIS A 260 -6.22 -13.65 -38.31
CA HIS A 260 -6.94 -12.37 -38.29
C HIS A 260 -6.53 -11.57 -37.06
N GLU A 261 -6.43 -10.25 -37.20
CA GLU A 261 -6.11 -9.36 -36.09
C GLU A 261 -7.29 -9.29 -35.11
N TRP A 262 -6.99 -9.40 -33.81
CA TRP A 262 -7.98 -9.10 -32.78
C TRP A 262 -8.24 -7.59 -32.74
N PHE A 263 -9.47 -7.18 -32.43
CA PHE A 263 -9.91 -5.81 -32.65
C PHE A 263 -9.20 -4.74 -31.80
N LEU A 264 -8.65 -5.09 -30.63
CA LEU A 264 -7.83 -4.21 -29.79
C LEU A 264 -6.32 -4.28 -30.09
N ASN A 265 -5.90 -5.03 -31.11
CA ASN A 265 -4.57 -4.78 -31.67
C ASN A 265 -4.58 -3.41 -32.36
N PHE A 266 -3.42 -2.78 -32.46
CA PHE A 266 -3.28 -1.50 -33.15
C PHE A 266 -2.11 -1.49 -34.15
N ASP A 267 -2.08 -0.49 -35.03
CA ASP A 267 -0.96 -0.26 -35.95
C ASP A 267 -0.05 0.85 -35.44
N TYR A 268 1.08 0.45 -34.84
CA TYR A 268 2.13 1.35 -34.35
C TYR A 268 2.74 2.27 -35.43
N ALA A 269 2.46 1.99 -36.71
CA ALA A 269 2.92 2.79 -37.84
C ALA A 269 1.89 3.84 -38.29
N GLU A 270 0.83 4.10 -37.53
CA GLU A 270 -0.17 5.15 -37.78
C GLU A 270 0.08 6.39 -36.89
N GLY A 271 -0.74 7.44 -36.97
CA GLY A 271 -0.56 8.65 -36.15
C GLY A 271 0.46 9.70 -36.66
N ARG A 272 0.74 10.70 -35.82
CA ARG A 272 1.62 11.85 -36.11
C ARG A 272 3.11 11.51 -35.91
N ASN A 273 4.00 12.21 -36.63
CA ASN A 273 5.44 12.02 -36.47
C ASN A 273 5.96 12.74 -35.21
N PHE A 274 6.50 12.00 -34.24
CA PHE A 274 7.12 12.58 -33.06
C PHE A 274 8.58 12.98 -33.31
N LEU A 275 8.84 14.30 -33.39
CA LEU A 275 10.15 15.01 -33.26
C LEU A 275 11.39 14.51 -34.04
N THR A 276 11.32 13.40 -34.77
CA THR A 276 12.23 12.90 -35.81
C THR A 276 11.43 12.02 -36.78
N THR A 277 11.83 11.93 -38.05
CA THR A 277 11.04 11.29 -39.12
C THR A 277 10.95 9.75 -39.07
N ALA A 278 11.10 9.12 -37.90
CA ALA A 278 11.23 7.66 -37.78
C ALA A 278 10.28 6.99 -36.77
N VAL A 279 9.63 7.74 -35.88
CA VAL A 279 8.70 7.19 -34.88
C VAL A 279 7.38 7.93 -34.99
N ARG A 280 6.30 7.16 -35.03
CA ARG A 280 4.94 7.69 -34.98
C ARG A 280 4.32 7.40 -33.61
N THR A 281 3.30 8.18 -33.33
CA THR A 281 2.52 8.19 -32.10
C THR A 281 1.08 8.52 -32.50
N ASP A 282 0.14 7.75 -31.96
CA ASP A 282 -1.26 8.13 -31.85
C ASP A 282 -1.36 9.24 -30.82
N GLY A 283 -0.94 9.08 -29.57
CA GLY A 283 -1.13 10.11 -28.55
C GLY A 283 -0.29 9.89 -27.31
N ASP A 284 -0.32 10.84 -26.36
CA ASP A 284 -0.03 10.53 -24.96
C ASP A 284 -1.39 10.37 -24.24
N ASP A 285 -1.95 9.16 -24.22
CA ASP A 285 -3.34 8.93 -23.83
C ASP A 285 -3.52 8.76 -22.32
N VAL A 286 -4.72 9.10 -21.83
CA VAL A 286 -5.14 8.84 -20.47
C VAL A 286 -6.37 7.95 -20.50
N ILE A 287 -6.23 6.74 -19.96
CA ILE A 287 -7.28 5.72 -19.98
C ILE A 287 -7.62 5.32 -18.55
N PHE A 288 -8.90 5.41 -18.21
CA PHE A 288 -9.48 4.85 -16.99
C PHE A 288 -10.44 3.72 -17.36
N GLY A 289 -10.20 2.52 -16.83
CA GLY A 289 -11.15 1.40 -16.92
C GLY A 289 -12.37 1.59 -16.00
N ASP A 290 -12.14 2.24 -14.85
CA ASP A 290 -13.15 2.58 -13.85
C ASP A 290 -13.69 1.37 -13.08
N HIS A 291 -14.83 0.79 -13.44
CA HIS A 291 -15.45 -0.32 -12.71
C HIS A 291 -15.87 -1.46 -13.63
N GLY A 292 -15.12 -2.55 -13.57
CA GLY A 292 -15.36 -3.79 -14.27
C GLY A 292 -14.05 -4.47 -14.57
N ASN A 293 -14.07 -5.58 -15.30
CA ASN A 293 -12.85 -6.25 -15.70
C ASN A 293 -12.50 -5.75 -17.09
N ASP A 294 -11.53 -4.85 -17.15
CA ASP A 294 -11.26 -4.11 -18.39
C ASP A 294 -10.05 -4.67 -19.13
N TRP A 295 -10.08 -4.52 -20.45
CA TRP A 295 -8.92 -4.73 -21.30
C TRP A 295 -8.55 -3.42 -21.97
N ALA A 296 -7.55 -2.74 -21.43
CA ALA A 296 -7.05 -1.47 -21.95
C ALA A 296 -5.69 -1.62 -22.64
N VAL A 297 -5.55 -1.01 -23.81
CA VAL A 297 -4.31 -0.92 -24.58
C VAL A 297 -3.97 0.56 -24.77
N GLY A 298 -2.75 0.96 -24.42
CA GLY A 298 -2.32 2.35 -24.57
C GLY A 298 -2.30 2.78 -26.04
N GLY A 299 -1.54 2.06 -26.87
CA GLY A 299 -1.24 2.50 -28.22
C GLY A 299 0.24 2.85 -28.31
N THR A 300 0.60 3.86 -29.09
CA THR A 300 1.97 4.36 -29.23
C THR A 300 2.18 5.73 -28.60
N GLY A 301 2.95 5.81 -27.53
CA GLY A 301 3.20 7.10 -26.91
C GLY A 301 3.47 6.99 -25.44
N ARG A 302 3.17 8.05 -24.68
CA ARG A 302 3.33 8.04 -23.23
C ARG A 302 1.97 7.98 -22.56
N ASP A 303 1.44 6.78 -22.53
CA ASP A 303 0.09 6.56 -22.07
C ASP A 303 0.07 6.43 -20.55
N THR A 304 -1.06 6.80 -19.95
CA THR A 304 -1.36 6.50 -18.57
C THR A 304 -2.63 5.68 -18.48
N LEU A 305 -2.49 4.42 -18.09
CA LEU A 305 -3.58 3.48 -17.88
C LEU A 305 -3.87 3.35 -16.37
N TRP A 306 -5.12 3.52 -16.01
CA TRP A 306 -5.69 3.28 -14.69
C TRP A 306 -6.71 2.16 -14.81
N GLY A 307 -6.46 0.98 -14.22
CA GLY A 307 -7.41 -0.13 -14.29
C GLY A 307 -8.69 0.16 -13.53
N GLY A 308 -8.56 0.50 -12.26
CA GLY A 308 -9.73 0.82 -11.42
C GLY A 308 -10.17 -0.38 -10.60
N TRP A 309 -11.45 -0.72 -10.59
CA TRP A 309 -11.98 -1.88 -9.87
C TRP A 309 -12.27 -3.03 -10.81
N GLY A 310 -11.76 -4.22 -10.48
CA GLY A 310 -11.95 -5.44 -11.25
C GLY A 310 -10.60 -6.04 -11.60
N ASN A 311 -10.60 -7.15 -12.34
CA ASN A 311 -9.37 -7.79 -12.77
C ASN A 311 -8.99 -7.28 -14.16
N ASP A 312 -8.07 -6.33 -14.21
CA ASP A 312 -7.79 -5.61 -15.46
C ASP A 312 -6.60 -6.20 -16.21
N LEU A 313 -6.63 -6.09 -17.54
CA LEU A 313 -5.49 -6.35 -18.41
C LEU A 313 -5.08 -5.03 -19.08
N LEU A 314 -3.95 -4.51 -18.62
CA LEU A 314 -3.43 -3.21 -19.03
C LEU A 314 -2.14 -3.41 -19.84
N ASN A 315 -2.21 -3.08 -21.13
CA ASN A 315 -1.12 -3.29 -22.07
C ASN A 315 -0.54 -1.95 -22.55
N ALA A 316 0.67 -1.65 -22.08
CA ALA A 316 1.45 -0.48 -22.48
C ALA A 316 2.64 -0.87 -23.37
N ASP A 317 2.45 -1.83 -24.28
CA ASP A 317 3.46 -2.14 -25.31
C ASP A 317 3.12 -1.42 -26.61
N ASP A 318 3.93 -0.43 -26.97
CA ASP A 318 3.79 0.40 -28.18
C ASP A 318 4.02 -0.34 -29.50
N VAL A 319 4.77 -1.45 -29.51
CA VAL A 319 5.14 -2.13 -30.75
C VAL A 319 4.82 -3.61 -30.65
N LEU A 320 3.53 -3.92 -30.85
CA LEU A 320 3.01 -5.29 -30.85
C LEU A 320 3.54 -6.20 -31.97
N THR A 321 4.48 -5.74 -32.81
CA THR A 321 5.08 -6.55 -33.88
C THR A 321 6.52 -6.98 -33.57
N THR A 322 7.05 -6.59 -32.42
CA THR A 322 8.42 -6.90 -32.01
C THR A 322 8.67 -8.41 -31.98
N ASN A 323 9.82 -8.81 -32.53
CA ASN A 323 10.20 -10.22 -32.74
C ASN A 323 9.13 -11.08 -33.45
N GLY A 324 8.40 -10.49 -34.39
CA GLY A 324 7.33 -11.18 -35.12
C GLY A 324 6.03 -11.32 -34.32
N GLY A 325 5.76 -10.38 -33.42
CA GLY A 325 4.56 -10.33 -32.57
C GLY A 325 4.65 -11.18 -31.30
N LEU A 326 5.87 -11.58 -30.91
CA LEU A 326 6.11 -12.23 -29.61
C LEU A 326 6.22 -11.22 -28.48
N ASN A 327 6.65 -9.99 -28.80
CA ASN A 327 6.78 -8.87 -27.87
C ASN A 327 7.63 -9.22 -26.63
N ASP A 328 8.69 -10.02 -26.86
CA ASP A 328 9.61 -10.51 -25.85
C ASP A 328 10.98 -9.80 -25.92
N ALA A 329 11.05 -8.65 -26.59
CA ALA A 329 12.22 -7.79 -26.63
C ALA A 329 11.83 -6.34 -26.31
N PRO A 330 12.72 -5.55 -25.65
CA PRO A 330 12.37 -4.21 -25.23
C PRO A 330 12.29 -3.21 -26.38
N ASP A 331 11.36 -2.28 -26.29
CA ASP A 331 11.36 -1.07 -27.09
C ASP A 331 12.31 -0.02 -26.49
N THR A 332 12.74 0.93 -27.33
CA THR A 332 13.90 1.79 -27.01
C THR A 332 13.70 3.27 -27.25
N HIS A 333 12.54 3.68 -27.76
CA HIS A 333 12.28 5.09 -27.99
C HIS A 333 11.77 5.75 -26.70
N THR A 334 12.15 7.02 -26.47
CA THR A 334 11.77 7.72 -25.24
C THR A 334 10.32 8.21 -25.25
N SER A 335 9.63 8.18 -26.39
CA SER A 335 8.19 8.48 -26.41
C SER A 335 7.35 7.31 -25.93
N TYR A 336 7.94 6.14 -25.68
CA TYR A 336 7.29 4.89 -25.28
C TYR A 336 7.53 4.68 -23.79
N GLU A 337 7.21 5.68 -22.96
CA GLU A 337 7.53 5.64 -21.53
C GLU A 337 6.23 5.80 -20.75
N ASP A 338 5.54 4.66 -20.57
CA ASP A 338 4.17 4.64 -20.09
C ASP A 338 4.05 4.62 -18.57
N ARG A 339 2.82 4.76 -18.11
CA ARG A 339 2.45 4.52 -16.73
C ARG A 339 1.21 3.65 -16.67
N VAL A 340 1.32 2.57 -15.93
CA VAL A 340 0.22 1.64 -15.73
C VAL A 340 0.00 1.49 -14.24
N VAL A 341 -1.20 1.77 -13.78
CA VAL A 341 -1.64 1.58 -12.41
C VAL A 341 -2.76 0.54 -12.48
N GLY A 342 -2.58 -0.58 -11.77
CA GLY A 342 -3.55 -1.67 -11.77
C GLY A 342 -4.87 -1.24 -11.15
N GLY A 343 -5.10 -1.59 -9.92
CA GLY A 343 -6.47 -1.48 -9.48
C GLY A 343 -6.74 -2.29 -8.23
N ALA A 344 -7.98 -2.18 -7.79
CA ALA A 344 -8.56 -3.18 -6.93
C ALA A 344 -8.89 -4.41 -7.78
N GLY A 345 -8.03 -5.40 -7.77
CA GLY A 345 -8.31 -6.71 -8.33
C GLY A 345 -7.02 -7.35 -8.79
N LEU A 346 -7.13 -8.55 -9.38
CA LEU A 346 -5.98 -9.29 -9.88
C LEU A 346 -5.61 -8.81 -11.28
N ASP A 347 -4.77 -7.78 -11.32
CA ASP A 347 -4.45 -7.08 -12.55
C ASP A 347 -3.23 -7.68 -13.25
N ILE A 348 -3.19 -7.51 -14.56
CA ILE A 348 -2.07 -7.84 -15.44
C ILE A 348 -1.56 -6.55 -16.06
N LEU A 349 -0.30 -6.21 -15.76
CA LEU A 349 0.37 -5.01 -16.27
C LEU A 349 1.51 -5.44 -17.20
N ILE A 350 1.41 -5.06 -18.47
CA ILE A 350 2.42 -5.31 -19.49
C ILE A 350 3.13 -3.99 -19.82
N GLY A 351 4.46 -4.01 -19.80
CA GLY A 351 5.30 -2.93 -20.30
C GLY A 351 6.45 -3.48 -21.14
N ASN A 352 7.02 -2.64 -21.99
CA ASN A 352 7.98 -3.00 -23.03
C ASN A 352 9.30 -2.20 -22.92
N THR A 353 9.36 -1.09 -22.18
CA THR A 353 10.57 -0.27 -22.02
C THR A 353 11.07 -0.16 -20.59
N GLY A 354 12.36 0.18 -20.44
CA GLY A 354 12.93 0.49 -19.12
C GLY A 354 12.41 1.80 -18.52
N GLY A 355 11.67 2.61 -19.29
CA GLY A 355 11.11 3.89 -18.89
C GLY A 355 9.72 3.79 -18.26
N ASP A 356 8.96 2.75 -18.63
CA ASP A 356 7.58 2.50 -18.18
C ASP A 356 7.48 2.46 -16.67
N ARG A 357 6.28 2.67 -16.14
CA ARG A 357 5.98 2.67 -14.71
C ARG A 357 4.77 1.79 -14.45
N LEU A 358 5.02 0.51 -14.20
CA LEU A 358 4.01 -0.44 -13.72
C LEU A 358 3.92 -0.31 -12.20
N ILE A 359 2.78 0.14 -11.68
CA ILE A 359 2.61 0.57 -10.30
C ILE A 359 1.45 -0.18 -9.66
N ASP A 360 1.65 -0.57 -8.40
CA ASP A 360 0.62 -1.13 -7.53
C ASP A 360 0.96 -0.80 -6.07
N TRP A 361 0.01 -1.07 -5.19
CA TRP A 361 0.06 -0.89 -3.76
C TRP A 361 0.12 -2.17 -2.93
N VAL A 362 0.01 -3.38 -3.52
CA VAL A 362 0.08 -4.64 -2.75
C VAL A 362 1.05 -5.70 -3.29
N GLY A 363 2.36 -5.46 -3.15
CA GLY A 363 3.33 -6.56 -3.23
C GLY A 363 3.30 -7.28 -4.57
N GLU A 364 3.38 -8.62 -4.55
CA GLU A 364 3.31 -9.45 -5.76
C GLU A 364 1.88 -9.97 -6.02
N PHE A 365 0.83 -9.27 -5.58
CA PHE A 365 -0.55 -9.71 -5.84
C PHE A 365 -0.86 -9.71 -7.35
N ASN A 366 -0.49 -8.63 -8.05
CA ASN A 366 -0.66 -8.46 -9.48
C ASN A 366 0.46 -9.07 -10.33
N SER A 367 0.15 -9.29 -11.61
CA SER A 367 1.07 -9.79 -12.62
C SER A 367 1.81 -8.64 -13.32
N TYR A 368 3.14 -8.62 -13.25
CA TYR A 368 3.97 -7.64 -13.97
C TYR A 368 4.80 -8.34 -15.03
N LEU A 369 4.68 -7.89 -16.27
CA LEU A 369 5.27 -8.52 -17.44
C LEU A 369 6.12 -7.50 -18.18
N VAL A 370 7.41 -7.80 -18.29
CA VAL A 370 8.37 -7.00 -19.05
C VAL A 370 9.34 -7.91 -19.80
N PRO A 371 9.81 -7.54 -21.00
CA PRO A 371 10.70 -8.37 -21.82
C PRO A 371 12.18 -8.34 -21.39
N PHE A 372 12.49 -7.71 -20.25
CA PHE A 372 13.86 -7.55 -19.76
C PHE A 372 14.01 -7.90 -18.29
N ALA A 373 15.19 -8.41 -17.94
CA ALA A 373 15.57 -8.67 -16.56
C ALA A 373 17.07 -8.34 -16.34
N PRO A 374 17.45 -7.90 -15.12
CA PRO A 374 16.58 -7.54 -14.00
C PRO A 374 15.83 -6.23 -14.26
N PHE A 375 14.58 -6.15 -13.82
CA PHE A 375 13.81 -4.90 -13.72
C PHE A 375 13.87 -4.35 -12.28
N GLY A 376 13.81 -3.03 -12.11
CA GLY A 376 13.85 -2.36 -10.79
C GLY A 376 12.61 -1.50 -10.56
N ILE A 377 12.52 -0.80 -9.42
CA ILE A 377 11.42 0.16 -9.14
C ILE A 377 11.31 1.29 -10.16
N GLY A 378 12.38 1.48 -10.94
CA GLY A 378 12.30 2.28 -12.15
C GLY A 378 11.11 1.83 -12.98
N THR A 379 11.01 0.55 -13.28
CA THR A 379 9.93 0.03 -14.12
C THR A 379 8.76 -0.54 -13.32
N VAL A 380 9.03 -1.37 -12.32
CA VAL A 380 8.00 -2.11 -11.58
C VAL A 380 8.00 -1.69 -10.10
N SER A 381 6.96 -0.96 -9.70
CA SER A 381 6.74 -0.48 -8.33
C SER A 381 5.68 -1.31 -7.62
N ARG A 382 6.10 -2.46 -7.12
CA ARG A 382 5.30 -3.41 -6.33
C ARG A 382 5.22 -3.12 -4.82
N GLN A 383 5.77 -1.99 -4.40
CA GLN A 383 5.72 -1.55 -3.01
C GLN A 383 4.94 -0.27 -2.94
N VAL A 384 4.48 0.06 -1.73
CA VAL A 384 3.98 1.39 -1.42
C VAL A 384 5.15 2.23 -0.92
N PRO A 385 5.93 2.90 -1.79
CA PRO A 385 6.92 3.83 -1.31
C PRO A 385 6.21 5.01 -0.64
N PRO A 386 6.90 5.69 0.29
CA PRO A 386 6.37 6.89 0.90
C PRO A 386 5.90 7.91 -0.16
N GLY A 387 4.70 8.48 0.01
CA GLY A 387 4.16 9.47 -0.90
C GLY A 387 3.54 8.90 -2.19
N LEU A 388 3.50 7.58 -2.39
CA LEU A 388 2.90 6.99 -3.60
C LEU A 388 1.42 7.36 -3.72
N TYR A 389 0.64 7.16 -2.67
CA TYR A 389 -0.80 7.40 -2.72
C TYR A 389 -1.10 8.87 -3.01
N GLU A 390 -0.40 9.79 -2.34
CA GLU A 390 -0.54 11.23 -2.60
C GLU A 390 -0.12 11.60 -4.02
N PHE A 391 0.88 10.92 -4.59
CA PHE A 391 1.27 11.08 -5.98
C PHE A 391 0.15 10.60 -6.92
N LEU A 392 -0.39 9.40 -6.70
CA LEU A 392 -1.44 8.80 -7.53
C LEU A 392 -2.72 9.65 -7.50
N TYR A 393 -3.21 10.04 -6.31
CA TYR A 393 -4.40 10.90 -6.19
C TYR A 393 -4.23 12.26 -6.87
N ALA A 394 -3.05 12.86 -6.75
CA ALA A 394 -2.80 14.16 -7.38
C ALA A 394 -2.69 14.04 -8.90
N LEU A 395 -2.12 12.93 -9.38
CA LEU A 395 -1.96 12.65 -10.80
C LEU A 395 -3.30 12.30 -11.46
N SER A 396 -4.05 11.32 -10.93
CA SER A 396 -5.35 10.90 -11.48
C SER A 396 -6.33 12.07 -11.54
N ARG A 397 -6.37 12.90 -10.50
CA ARG A 397 -7.15 14.15 -10.50
C ARG A 397 -6.78 15.12 -11.60
N ALA A 398 -5.50 15.23 -11.91
CA ALA A 398 -5.06 16.10 -12.99
C ALA A 398 -5.33 15.49 -14.37
N GLN A 399 -5.59 14.18 -14.41
CA GLN A 399 -5.76 13.39 -15.62
C GLN A 399 -7.21 13.13 -15.99
N GLY A 400 -8.18 13.26 -15.08
CA GLY A 400 -9.59 13.16 -15.46
C GLY A 400 -10.53 12.74 -14.34
N ALA A 401 -9.99 12.07 -13.32
CA ALA A 401 -10.79 11.37 -12.34
C ALA A 401 -11.85 12.22 -11.60
N ASP A 402 -13.02 11.63 -11.40
CA ASP A 402 -14.20 12.13 -10.70
C ASP A 402 -14.11 11.94 -9.17
N PHE A 403 -13.71 13.01 -8.49
CA PHE A 403 -13.70 13.06 -7.02
C PHE A 403 -15.05 13.47 -6.41
N THR A 404 -16.09 13.69 -7.22
CA THR A 404 -17.37 14.28 -6.80
C THR A 404 -18.43 13.24 -6.42
N ILE A 405 -18.21 11.96 -6.74
CA ILE A 405 -19.07 10.81 -6.42
C ILE A 405 -19.55 10.84 -4.94
N ALA A 406 -18.70 11.24 -3.98
CA ALA A 406 -19.05 11.27 -2.54
C ALA A 406 -20.04 12.36 -2.19
N GLN A 407 -19.97 13.48 -2.91
CA GLN A 407 -20.78 14.65 -2.64
C GLN A 407 -22.18 14.50 -3.24
N LEU A 408 -22.29 13.74 -4.33
CA LEU A 408 -23.54 13.55 -5.09
C LEU A 408 -24.42 12.43 -4.53
N SER A 409 -23.85 11.48 -3.80
CA SER A 409 -24.53 10.27 -3.29
C SER A 409 -24.90 10.30 -1.79
N GLY A 410 -24.47 11.31 -1.03
CA GLY A 410 -24.87 11.53 0.37
C GLY A 410 -24.04 10.77 1.43
N GLU A 411 -24.59 10.55 2.64
CA GLU A 411 -23.89 9.89 3.77
C GLU A 411 -23.51 8.42 3.51
N MET A 412 -24.04 7.78 2.45
CA MET A 412 -23.72 6.39 2.09
C MET A 412 -22.29 6.19 1.57
N TYR A 413 -21.58 7.27 1.19
CA TYR A 413 -20.31 7.19 0.47
C TYR A 413 -19.29 8.20 1.01
N ALA A 414 -18.92 8.06 2.28
CA ALA A 414 -17.83 8.86 2.84
C ALA A 414 -16.53 8.62 2.03
N ALA A 415 -15.81 9.70 1.69
CA ALA A 415 -14.58 9.62 0.90
C ALA A 415 -13.62 8.56 1.47
N ARG A 416 -13.32 7.52 0.69
CA ARG A 416 -12.42 6.42 1.08
C ARG A 416 -11.02 6.80 0.65
N ASN A 417 -10.14 7.09 1.61
CA ASN A 417 -8.74 7.48 1.35
C ASN A 417 -8.52 8.72 0.45
N GLY A 418 -9.58 9.43 0.02
CA GLY A 418 -9.51 10.58 -0.88
C GLY A 418 -10.71 10.67 -1.82
N GLU A 419 -11.34 9.52 -2.12
CA GLU A 419 -12.37 9.31 -3.14
C GLU A 419 -13.26 8.12 -2.72
N PRO A 420 -14.60 8.19 -2.71
CA PRO A 420 -15.43 7.04 -2.33
C PRO A 420 -15.35 5.95 -3.41
N TYR A 421 -15.06 4.71 -3.02
CA TYR A 421 -14.94 3.59 -3.97
C TYR A 421 -14.03 3.94 -5.17
N GLY A 422 -12.99 4.73 -4.91
CA GLY A 422 -12.13 5.41 -5.89
C GLY A 422 -12.01 4.81 -7.27
N GLU A 423 -12.15 5.68 -8.27
CA GLU A 423 -12.00 5.40 -9.70
C GLU A 423 -10.68 4.72 -10.06
N ILE A 424 -9.61 5.03 -9.34
CA ILE A 424 -8.31 4.36 -9.53
C ILE A 424 -8.17 3.06 -8.73
N GLY A 425 -9.26 2.55 -8.16
CA GLY A 425 -9.31 1.29 -7.44
C GLY A 425 -8.53 1.23 -6.12
N LEU A 426 -8.01 2.35 -5.59
CA LEU A 426 -6.98 2.27 -4.54
C LEU A 426 -7.49 1.66 -3.21
N VAL A 427 -6.93 0.50 -2.83
CA VAL A 427 -7.24 -0.22 -1.57
C VAL A 427 -6.09 -0.11 -0.57
N THR A 428 -6.38 0.32 0.66
CA THR A 428 -5.41 0.46 1.74
C THR A 428 -5.68 -0.51 2.89
N GLN A 429 -4.74 -0.67 3.81
CA GLN A 429 -4.89 -1.53 5.01
C GLN A 429 -6.07 -1.18 5.94
N LYS A 430 -6.69 0.00 5.75
CA LYS A 430 -7.87 0.40 6.53
C LYS A 430 -9.17 -0.13 5.93
N ASP A 431 -9.13 -0.54 4.67
CA ASP A 431 -10.29 -0.98 3.92
C ASP A 431 -10.56 -2.46 4.17
N ASP A 432 -11.84 -2.83 4.27
CA ASP A 432 -12.25 -4.20 4.58
C ASP A 432 -11.80 -5.20 3.48
N PHE A 433 -11.73 -4.74 2.23
CA PHE A 433 -11.28 -5.50 1.06
C PHE A 433 -9.77 -5.78 1.03
N TRP A 434 -8.96 -5.14 1.89
CA TRP A 434 -7.50 -5.29 1.87
C TRP A 434 -7.04 -6.75 1.94
N GLN A 435 -7.75 -7.59 2.70
CA GLN A 435 -7.37 -9.00 2.84
C GLN A 435 -7.60 -9.80 1.55
N GLU A 436 -8.57 -9.39 0.73
CA GLU A 436 -8.92 -10.04 -0.54
C GLU A 436 -7.95 -9.62 -1.66
N GLN A 437 -7.31 -8.47 -1.49
CA GLN A 437 -6.33 -7.86 -2.40
C GLN A 437 -4.87 -8.20 -2.02
N THR A 438 -4.63 -9.32 -1.32
CA THR A 438 -3.29 -9.73 -0.88
C THR A 438 -3.01 -11.19 -1.22
N GLY A 439 -1.78 -11.48 -1.68
CA GLY A 439 -1.42 -12.84 -2.08
C GLY A 439 -0.09 -12.89 -2.81
N GLY A 440 0.21 -14.06 -3.38
CA GLY A 440 1.20 -14.17 -4.46
C GLY A 440 0.52 -14.03 -5.81
N PRO A 441 1.29 -13.83 -6.89
CA PRO A 441 0.71 -13.59 -8.20
C PRO A 441 0.05 -14.86 -8.70
N ARG A 442 -1.04 -14.71 -9.45
CA ARG A 442 -1.68 -15.84 -10.13
C ARG A 442 -0.74 -16.46 -11.17
N ASP A 443 -0.03 -15.62 -11.92
CA ASP A 443 0.66 -16.03 -13.14
C ASP A 443 2.18 -16.21 -12.94
N PRO A 444 2.84 -17.08 -13.73
CA PRO A 444 4.29 -17.21 -13.73
C PRO A 444 4.98 -15.92 -14.21
N GLN A 445 5.66 -15.21 -13.31
CA GLN A 445 6.38 -13.98 -13.68
C GLN A 445 7.82 -14.28 -14.16
N PRO A 446 8.23 -13.80 -15.34
CA PRO A 446 9.61 -13.89 -15.82
C PRO A 446 10.58 -13.25 -14.81
N GLY A 447 11.52 -14.03 -14.27
CA GLY A 447 12.50 -13.56 -13.30
C GLY A 447 12.28 -14.03 -11.85
N ASN A 448 11.15 -14.65 -11.54
CA ASN A 448 10.94 -15.30 -10.25
C ASN A 448 11.45 -16.76 -10.29
N VAL A 449 12.71 -16.97 -9.90
CA VAL A 449 13.23 -18.33 -9.62
C VAL A 449 12.73 -18.79 -8.25
N PRO A 450 11.88 -19.83 -8.15
CA PRO A 450 11.45 -20.36 -6.87
C PRO A 450 12.64 -21.03 -6.15
N GLY A 451 12.94 -20.59 -4.93
CA GLY A 451 13.86 -21.31 -4.03
C GLY A 451 15.33 -20.84 -3.96
N GLY A 452 15.66 -19.64 -4.47
CA GLY A 452 16.97 -19.03 -4.21
C GLY A 452 17.11 -18.53 -2.77
N LYS A 453 18.15 -18.95 -2.03
CA LYS A 453 18.44 -18.46 -0.67
C LYS A 453 18.82 -16.97 -0.73
N ARG A 454 17.94 -16.08 -0.25
CA ARG A 454 18.19 -14.63 -0.09
C ARG A 454 18.74 -14.35 1.32
N ASP A 455 19.96 -13.84 1.42
CA ASP A 455 20.58 -13.40 2.70
C ASP A 455 21.34 -12.06 2.60
N VAL A 456 21.00 -11.27 1.58
CA VAL A 456 21.32 -9.83 1.44
C VAL A 456 20.10 -9.23 0.74
N LEU A 457 19.45 -8.20 1.31
CA LEU A 457 18.30 -7.57 0.66
C LEU A 457 18.74 -6.92 -0.65
N ARG A 458 19.83 -6.15 -0.58
CA ARG A 458 20.53 -5.57 -1.73
C ARG A 458 21.93 -5.08 -1.34
N SER A 459 22.87 -5.14 -2.27
CA SER A 459 24.20 -4.53 -2.14
C SER A 459 24.50 -3.63 -3.34
N ALA A 460 25.21 -2.55 -3.07
CA ALA A 460 25.76 -1.67 -4.08
C ALA A 460 27.26 -1.47 -3.83
N ASP A 461 28.08 -1.97 -4.74
CA ASP A 461 29.53 -1.86 -4.77
C ASP A 461 30.03 -0.95 -5.91
N PHE A 462 29.12 -0.50 -6.78
CA PHE A 462 29.34 0.40 -7.91
C PHE A 462 30.43 -0.05 -8.92
N ASN A 463 30.88 -1.30 -8.82
CA ASN A 463 32.02 -1.82 -9.59
C ASN A 463 31.67 -2.07 -11.07
N ASP A 464 30.38 -2.18 -11.39
CA ASP A 464 29.86 -2.28 -12.76
C ASP A 464 29.66 -0.92 -13.45
N GLY A 465 29.94 0.19 -12.75
CA GLY A 465 29.79 1.54 -13.28
C GLY A 465 28.37 2.10 -13.24
N THR A 466 27.41 1.35 -12.69
CA THR A 466 26.01 1.77 -12.55
C THR A 466 25.68 2.21 -11.13
N ALA A 467 24.63 3.00 -10.97
CA ALA A 467 24.18 3.47 -9.65
C ALA A 467 23.53 2.37 -8.79
N GLN A 468 23.34 1.16 -9.32
CA GLN A 468 22.84 -0.02 -8.59
C GLN A 468 21.63 0.29 -7.66
N ALA A 469 20.55 0.84 -8.23
CA ALA A 469 19.29 1.22 -7.55
C ALA A 469 19.36 2.37 -6.53
N PHE A 470 20.38 3.21 -6.62
CA PHE A 470 20.34 4.55 -6.05
C PHE A 470 19.61 5.52 -6.97
N PHE A 471 18.67 6.27 -6.42
CA PHE A 471 17.93 7.32 -7.11
C PHE A 471 18.13 8.64 -6.38
N ALA A 472 18.62 9.65 -7.11
CA ALA A 472 18.94 10.96 -6.54
C ALA A 472 17.67 11.80 -6.36
N ASP A 473 17.45 12.32 -5.15
CA ASP A 473 16.35 13.25 -4.87
C ASP A 473 16.82 14.70 -4.95
N SER A 474 18.02 14.98 -4.42
CA SER A 474 18.65 16.31 -4.49
C SER A 474 20.17 16.20 -4.59
N GLY A 475 20.83 17.15 -5.25
CA GLY A 475 22.27 17.13 -5.44
C GLY A 475 22.71 16.42 -6.71
N VAL A 476 24.01 16.17 -6.84
CA VAL A 476 24.64 15.56 -8.00
C VAL A 476 25.27 14.24 -7.58
N PHE A 477 24.84 13.17 -8.23
CA PHE A 477 25.32 11.81 -8.03
C PHE A 477 25.94 11.29 -9.32
N ALA A 478 27.07 10.61 -9.19
CA ALA A 478 27.71 9.94 -10.31
C ALA A 478 28.52 8.76 -9.81
N VAL A 479 28.53 7.66 -10.57
CA VAL A 479 29.43 6.55 -10.31
C VAL A 479 30.74 6.78 -11.04
N GLN A 480 31.84 6.82 -10.28
CA GLN A 480 33.17 7.04 -10.83
C GLN A 480 34.19 6.19 -10.08
N GLY A 481 34.95 5.40 -10.84
CA GLY A 481 36.04 4.58 -10.29
C GLY A 481 35.57 3.56 -9.25
N GLY A 482 34.39 2.95 -9.44
CA GLY A 482 33.83 1.96 -8.50
C GLY A 482 33.23 2.56 -7.23
N THR A 483 32.87 3.85 -7.24
CA THR A 483 32.29 4.51 -6.06
C THR A 483 31.17 5.46 -6.45
N LEU A 484 30.20 5.63 -5.56
CA LEU A 484 29.14 6.63 -5.72
C LEU A 484 29.61 7.96 -5.16
N THR A 485 29.80 8.94 -6.03
CA THR A 485 30.04 10.33 -5.64
C THR A 485 28.72 10.99 -5.23
N VAL A 486 28.74 11.72 -4.11
CA VAL A 486 27.56 12.38 -3.53
C VAL A 486 27.93 13.83 -3.25
N THR A 487 27.42 14.74 -4.08
CA THR A 487 27.77 16.17 -4.02
C THR A 487 26.53 17.01 -3.88
N ALA A 488 26.47 17.84 -2.84
CA ALA A 488 25.41 18.84 -2.73
C ALA A 488 25.40 19.76 -3.95
N ALA A 489 24.22 20.15 -4.45
CA ALA A 489 24.08 20.90 -5.70
C ALA A 489 24.79 22.27 -5.68
N SER A 490 24.96 22.85 -4.49
CA SER A 490 25.68 24.10 -4.25
C SER A 490 26.23 24.14 -2.83
N THR A 491 27.08 25.13 -2.53
CA THR A 491 27.58 25.38 -1.16
C THR A 491 26.48 25.78 -0.17
N SER A 492 25.25 26.04 -0.63
CA SER A 492 24.08 26.32 0.19
C SER A 492 23.05 25.19 0.22
N GLY A 493 23.11 24.24 -0.70
CA GLY A 493 22.18 23.11 -0.83
C GLY A 493 22.66 21.84 -0.14
N ASP A 494 21.91 20.76 -0.29
CA ASP A 494 22.25 19.41 0.18
C ASP A 494 22.30 18.41 -0.97
N ALA A 495 22.67 17.17 -0.62
CA ALA A 495 22.49 16.00 -1.47
C ALA A 495 21.80 14.89 -0.68
N ALA A 496 20.83 14.23 -1.29
CA ALA A 496 20.17 13.04 -0.79
C ALA A 496 19.79 12.12 -1.94
N ALA A 497 20.07 10.82 -1.79
CA ALA A 497 19.61 9.78 -2.68
C ALA A 497 18.97 8.67 -1.84
N VAL A 498 17.91 8.08 -2.38
CA VAL A 498 17.29 6.88 -1.82
C VAL A 498 17.91 5.64 -2.43
N TYR A 499 18.00 4.58 -1.64
CA TYR A 499 18.46 3.27 -2.06
C TYR A 499 17.29 2.29 -2.02
N TYR A 500 16.85 1.88 -3.21
CA TYR A 500 15.69 0.99 -3.31
C TYR A 500 16.12 -0.47 -3.18
N ILE A 501 15.64 -1.14 -2.14
CA ILE A 501 16.01 -2.52 -1.79
C ILE A 501 15.01 -3.58 -2.25
N ASP A 502 13.91 -3.17 -2.88
CA ASP A 502 12.89 -4.07 -3.43
C ASP A 502 12.25 -5.05 -2.43
N GLN A 503 12.40 -4.77 -1.12
CA GLN A 503 11.67 -5.46 -0.05
C GLN A 503 11.28 -4.50 1.08
N TYR A 504 10.18 -4.80 1.78
CA TYR A 504 9.81 -4.06 2.99
C TYR A 504 10.89 -4.23 4.07
N LEU A 505 11.24 -3.13 4.74
CA LEU A 505 12.14 -3.18 5.88
C LEU A 505 11.42 -3.77 7.10
N PRO A 506 12.00 -4.79 7.76
CA PRO A 506 11.48 -5.30 9.01
C PRO A 506 11.79 -4.36 10.16
N ILE A 507 11.27 -4.68 11.35
CA ILE A 507 11.46 -3.83 12.54
C ILE A 507 12.94 -3.68 12.92
N TYR A 508 13.75 -4.70 12.63
CA TYR A 508 15.19 -4.69 12.79
C TYR A 508 15.89 -4.82 11.45
N TYR A 509 16.77 -3.89 11.12
CA TYR A 509 17.64 -3.97 9.93
C TYR A 509 18.95 -3.21 10.15
N GLU A 510 19.93 -3.54 9.33
CA GLU A 510 21.29 -3.00 9.36
C GLU A 510 21.69 -2.44 8.00
N ILE A 511 22.34 -1.28 7.99
CA ILE A 511 22.96 -0.66 6.82
C ILE A 511 24.46 -0.59 7.07
N ASN A 512 25.25 -1.33 6.29
CA ASN A 512 26.69 -1.17 6.25
C ASN A 512 27.05 -0.26 5.06
N ALA A 513 27.96 0.68 5.26
CA ALA A 513 28.46 1.55 4.20
C ALA A 513 29.92 1.93 4.46
N GLN A 514 30.72 2.00 3.41
CA GLN A 514 31.96 2.76 3.44
C GLN A 514 31.65 4.23 3.11
N VAL A 515 32.18 5.13 3.92
CA VAL A 515 31.88 6.55 3.87
C VAL A 515 33.16 7.37 3.77
N TYR A 516 33.21 8.30 2.82
CA TYR A 516 34.35 9.18 2.58
C TYR A 516 33.93 10.64 2.56
N LEU A 517 34.68 11.48 3.26
CA LEU A 517 34.47 12.93 3.31
C LEU A 517 35.52 13.64 2.46
N THR A 518 35.09 14.43 1.50
CA THR A 518 36.02 15.28 0.73
C THR A 518 36.45 16.49 1.57
N LYS A 519 37.69 16.93 1.40
CA LYS A 519 38.23 18.12 2.07
C LYS A 519 37.32 19.36 1.90
N PRO A 520 37.06 20.13 2.98
CA PRO A 520 36.25 21.34 2.92
C PRO A 520 37.04 22.51 2.31
N THR A 521 37.03 22.62 0.98
CA THR A 521 37.64 23.75 0.24
C THR A 521 36.55 24.65 -0.34
N GLY A 522 36.82 25.95 -0.53
CA GLY A 522 35.92 26.83 -1.30
C GLY A 522 34.50 27.02 -0.73
N GLY A 523 34.33 26.96 0.58
CA GLY A 523 33.02 27.15 1.24
C GLY A 523 32.20 25.87 1.45
N TRP A 524 32.66 24.73 0.92
CA TRP A 524 32.07 23.42 1.18
C TRP A 524 32.35 22.94 2.60
N LYS A 525 31.37 22.28 3.24
CA LYS A 525 31.57 21.47 4.45
C LYS A 525 32.19 20.12 4.10
N ALA A 526 32.52 19.35 5.14
CA ALA A 526 32.95 17.96 5.04
C ALA A 526 32.13 17.12 6.02
N ASN A 527 31.11 16.45 5.48
CA ASN A 527 30.27 15.47 6.16
C ASN A 527 29.78 14.44 5.14
N ALA A 528 29.36 13.29 5.64
CA ALA A 528 28.73 12.25 4.84
C ALA A 528 27.84 11.40 5.75
N TYR A 529 26.63 11.13 5.29
CA TYR A 529 25.57 10.53 6.09
C TYR A 529 24.94 9.33 5.40
N VAL A 530 24.70 8.28 6.19
CA VAL A 530 23.75 7.22 5.88
C VAL A 530 22.37 7.71 6.31
N ILE A 531 21.39 7.55 5.43
CA ILE A 531 20.00 7.98 5.61
C ILE A 531 19.12 6.76 5.89
N PHE A 532 18.12 6.94 6.76
CA PHE A 532 17.11 5.94 7.07
C PHE A 532 15.77 6.63 7.39
N ASP A 533 14.68 5.88 7.23
CA ASP A 533 13.31 6.38 7.41
C ASP A 533 13.02 7.64 6.59
N TYR A 534 13.37 7.59 5.29
CA TYR A 534 13.19 8.65 4.31
C TYR A 534 11.79 8.67 3.72
N PHE A 535 11.11 9.82 3.83
CA PHE A 535 9.79 10.08 3.29
C PHE A 535 9.77 11.22 2.28
N GLY A 536 10.85 12.00 2.19
CA GLY A 536 10.98 13.09 1.24
C GLY A 536 12.20 13.97 1.51
N PRO A 537 12.45 14.97 0.66
CA PRO A 537 13.67 15.81 0.70
C PRO A 537 13.85 16.57 2.01
N THR A 538 12.78 16.72 2.79
CA THR A 538 12.79 17.40 4.09
C THR A 538 12.27 16.54 5.24
N ASP A 539 12.13 15.23 5.07
CA ASP A 539 11.69 14.31 6.14
C ASP A 539 12.45 12.98 6.06
N PHE A 540 13.56 12.92 6.78
CA PHE A 540 14.31 11.69 6.97
C PHE A 540 15.21 11.78 8.20
N LYS A 541 15.82 10.66 8.57
CA LYS A 541 16.77 10.57 9.67
C LYS A 541 18.12 10.19 9.11
N PHE A 542 19.17 10.60 9.80
CA PHE A 542 20.52 10.39 9.30
C PHE A 542 21.49 10.05 10.43
N ALA A 543 22.53 9.32 10.07
CA ALA A 543 23.68 9.00 10.90
C ALA A 543 24.95 9.21 10.09
N GLY A 544 25.98 9.81 10.67
CA GLY A 544 27.28 9.80 10.03
C GLY A 544 28.33 10.64 10.72
N VAL A 545 29.33 11.05 9.96
CA VAL A 545 30.50 11.77 10.48
C VAL A 545 30.50 13.21 9.97
N ASP A 546 30.76 14.15 10.88
CA ASP A 546 30.85 15.57 10.56
C ASP A 546 32.19 16.12 11.05
N GLN A 547 33.00 16.61 10.11
CA GLN A 547 34.31 17.18 10.41
C GLN A 547 34.22 18.54 11.10
N SER A 548 33.15 19.31 10.87
CA SER A 548 32.97 20.64 11.45
C SER A 548 32.79 20.59 12.97
N THR A 549 32.13 19.55 13.47
CA THR A 549 31.98 19.27 14.90
C THR A 549 33.05 18.31 15.43
N ASN A 550 33.74 17.60 14.53
CA ASN A 550 34.70 16.54 14.83
C ASN A 550 34.04 15.38 15.61
N LYS A 551 32.83 14.98 15.18
CA LYS A 551 31.97 14.02 15.88
C LYS A 551 31.30 13.02 14.93
N LEU A 552 30.87 11.90 15.52
CA LEU A 552 29.80 11.06 14.98
C LEU A 552 28.48 11.71 15.39
N VAL A 553 27.53 11.83 14.46
CA VAL A 553 26.24 12.51 14.67
C VAL A 553 25.08 11.64 14.24
N MET A 554 23.94 11.78 14.91
CA MET A 554 22.63 11.31 14.46
C MET A 554 21.63 12.45 14.56
N GLY A 555 20.68 12.48 13.63
CA GLY A 555 19.73 13.58 13.55
C GLY A 555 18.60 13.38 12.55
N ARG A 556 17.91 14.47 12.23
CA ARG A 556 16.74 14.53 11.35
C ARG A 556 16.91 15.62 10.31
N ARG A 557 16.51 15.36 9.08
CA ARG A 557 16.18 16.39 8.11
C ARG A 557 14.72 16.81 8.34
N THR A 558 14.52 18.11 8.45
CA THR A 558 13.20 18.76 8.56
C THR A 558 13.14 19.89 7.54
N ALA A 559 11.99 20.54 7.32
CA ALA A 559 11.92 21.77 6.51
C ALA A 559 12.89 22.88 6.97
N ALA A 560 13.27 22.91 8.26
CA ALA A 560 14.25 23.84 8.80
C ALA A 560 15.71 23.51 8.47
N GLY A 561 15.98 22.34 7.87
CA GLY A 561 17.31 21.86 7.50
C GLY A 561 17.74 20.59 8.24
N TRP A 562 19.05 20.32 8.23
CA TRP A 562 19.67 19.17 8.88
C TRP A 562 19.91 19.47 10.37
N ILE A 563 19.13 18.81 11.25
CA ILE A 563 19.18 18.99 12.70
C ILE A 563 19.92 17.81 13.30
N VAL A 564 21.02 18.07 14.01
CA VAL A 564 21.72 17.06 14.81
C VAL A 564 21.03 16.95 16.17
N ASP A 565 20.46 15.78 16.47
CA ASP A 565 19.79 15.52 17.74
C ASP A 565 20.78 15.06 18.81
N VAL A 566 21.77 14.25 18.40
CA VAL A 566 22.74 13.67 19.33
C VAL A 566 24.10 13.46 18.64
N GLN A 567 25.17 13.54 19.42
CA GLN A 567 26.54 13.40 18.92
C GLN A 567 27.43 12.60 19.89
N SER A 568 28.45 11.94 19.35
CA SER A 568 29.45 11.17 20.10
C SER A 568 30.87 11.45 19.64
N TYR A 569 31.83 11.21 20.52
CA TYR A 569 33.25 11.38 20.24
C TYR A 569 33.78 10.28 19.33
N VAL A 570 34.59 10.66 18.34
CA VAL A 570 35.35 9.72 17.49
C VAL A 570 36.81 9.71 17.95
N PRO A 571 37.34 8.56 18.41
CA PRO A 571 38.76 8.44 18.77
C PRO A 571 39.70 8.88 17.64
N GLY A 572 40.57 9.85 17.92
CA GLY A 572 41.50 10.40 16.92
C GLY A 572 40.89 11.43 15.96
N GLY A 573 39.60 11.76 16.14
CA GLY A 573 38.86 12.75 15.38
C GLY A 573 38.38 12.27 14.00
N VAL A 574 37.43 13.01 13.43
CA VAL A 574 36.96 12.89 12.05
C VAL A 574 37.96 13.58 11.13
N ARG A 575 38.46 12.86 10.13
CA ARG A 575 39.43 13.30 9.14
C ARG A 575 38.79 13.23 7.76
N TYR A 576 38.96 14.28 6.97
CA TYR A 576 38.64 14.24 5.54
C TYR A 576 39.69 13.43 4.79
N ASN A 577 39.35 13.04 3.56
CA ASN A 577 40.14 12.19 2.68
C ASN A 577 40.48 10.82 3.26
N LYS A 578 39.61 10.28 4.12
CA LYS A 578 39.72 8.98 4.76
C LYS A 578 38.39 8.24 4.59
N TRP A 579 38.49 6.95 4.29
CA TRP A 579 37.36 6.02 4.35
C TRP A 579 37.08 5.59 5.79
N TYR A 580 35.80 5.55 6.13
CA TYR A 580 35.28 5.01 7.37
C TYR A 580 34.34 3.85 7.05
N THR A 581 34.35 2.80 7.86
CA THR A 581 33.33 1.76 7.80
C THR A 581 32.25 2.07 8.81
N MET A 582 31.02 2.19 8.36
CA MET A 582 29.87 2.55 9.18
C MET A 582 28.83 1.44 9.15
N LEU A 583 28.32 1.08 10.32
CA LEU A 583 27.15 0.22 10.47
C LEU A 583 26.06 1.03 11.19
N VAL A 584 24.88 1.13 10.58
CA VAL A 584 23.68 1.73 11.17
C VAL A 584 22.67 0.61 11.39
N ALA A 585 22.45 0.23 12.65
CA ALA A 585 21.48 -0.77 13.04
C ALA A 585 20.22 -0.10 13.60
N VAL A 586 19.08 -0.34 12.98
CA VAL A 586 17.77 0.21 13.34
C VAL A 586 16.94 -0.90 13.98
N ASN A 587 16.44 -0.67 15.19
CA ASN A 587 15.51 -1.56 15.91
C ASN A 587 14.29 -0.74 16.35
N GLY A 588 13.21 -0.82 15.58
CA GLY A 588 12.01 -0.01 15.75
C GLY A 588 12.35 1.47 15.68
N THR A 589 12.40 2.15 16.82
CA THR A 589 12.77 3.57 16.92
C THR A 589 14.14 3.83 17.52
N THR A 590 14.85 2.78 17.93
CA THR A 590 16.21 2.87 18.47
C THR A 590 17.21 2.59 17.36
N VAL A 591 18.19 3.48 17.19
CA VAL A 591 19.24 3.37 16.19
C VAL A 591 20.59 3.32 16.88
N THR A 592 21.42 2.37 16.49
CA THR A 592 22.80 2.21 16.96
C THR A 592 23.75 2.30 15.79
N VAL A 593 24.76 3.16 15.92
CA VAL A 593 25.78 3.38 14.90
C VAL A 593 27.11 2.86 15.40
N LEU A 594 27.80 2.03 14.61
CA LEU A 594 29.17 1.62 14.85
C LEU A 594 30.08 2.23 13.76
N LEU A 595 31.14 2.89 14.18
CA LEU A 595 32.18 3.44 13.30
C LEU A 595 33.49 2.68 13.49
N ASP A 596 34.08 2.22 12.38
CA ASP A 596 35.31 1.41 12.29
C ASP A 596 35.31 0.22 13.28
N GLY A 597 34.12 -0.34 13.58
CA GLY A 597 33.92 -1.47 14.50
C GLY A 597 34.20 -1.20 15.99
N ALA A 598 34.54 0.04 16.38
CA ALA A 598 35.02 0.35 17.72
C ALA A 598 34.20 1.41 18.47
N THR A 599 33.56 2.35 17.77
CA THR A 599 32.78 3.41 18.40
C THR A 599 31.30 3.14 18.20
N ALA A 600 30.62 2.64 19.24
CA ALA A 600 29.18 2.42 19.24
C ALA A 600 28.44 3.61 19.88
N PHE A 601 27.34 4.03 19.27
CA PHE A 601 26.55 5.18 19.70
C PHE A 601 25.06 4.95 19.42
N THR A 602 24.20 5.10 20.42
CA THR A 602 22.77 4.76 20.33
C THR A 602 21.88 5.98 20.60
N HIS A 603 20.77 6.07 19.87
CA HIS A 603 19.72 7.08 20.05
C HIS A 603 18.33 6.47 19.84
N THR A 604 17.33 6.96 20.56
CA THR A 604 15.92 6.57 20.34
C THR A 604 15.14 7.77 19.83
N PHE A 605 14.61 7.65 18.61
CA PHE A 605 13.77 8.67 18.00
C PHE A 605 12.29 8.53 18.45
N ALA A 606 11.52 9.58 18.19
CA ALA A 606 10.06 9.47 18.22
C ALA A 606 9.58 8.45 17.15
N PRO A 607 8.49 7.71 17.40
CA PRO A 607 7.87 6.89 16.37
C PRO A 607 7.40 7.75 15.22
N ARG A 608 7.37 7.15 14.03
CA ARG A 608 6.69 7.76 12.90
C ARG A 608 5.19 7.59 13.09
N ILE A 609 4.42 8.65 12.86
CA ILE A 609 2.96 8.58 12.88
C ILE A 609 2.49 8.71 11.43
N LEU A 610 1.80 7.69 10.92
CA LEU A 610 1.11 7.73 9.64
C LEU A 610 -0.37 7.48 9.95
N ASP A 611 -1.23 8.40 9.55
CA ASP A 611 -2.68 8.33 9.78
C ASP A 611 -3.08 8.03 11.23
N GLY A 612 -2.37 8.64 12.18
CA GLY A 612 -2.63 8.46 13.61
C GLY A 612 -2.08 7.15 14.20
N VAL A 613 -1.50 6.27 13.39
CA VAL A 613 -0.89 5.00 13.82
C VAL A 613 0.62 5.14 13.95
N ALA A 614 1.17 4.59 15.03
CA ALA A 614 2.61 4.62 15.29
C ALA A 614 3.35 3.48 14.59
N TYR A 615 4.46 3.81 13.94
CA TYR A 615 5.35 2.90 13.25
C TYR A 615 6.80 3.06 13.73
N GLY A 616 7.58 1.99 13.55
CA GLY A 616 9.03 2.04 13.64
C GLY A 616 9.65 2.82 12.47
N LEU A 617 10.97 2.93 12.46
CA LEU A 617 11.76 3.62 11.44
C LEU A 617 12.03 2.71 10.21
N ASN A 618 11.05 1.88 9.87
CA ASN A 618 11.14 0.83 8.84
C ASN A 618 10.08 1.00 7.74
N LYS A 619 9.41 2.15 7.70
CA LYS A 619 8.45 2.48 6.63
C LYS A 619 9.04 3.38 5.56
N GLY A 620 10.01 4.22 5.91
CA GLY A 620 10.68 5.07 4.94
C GLY A 620 11.83 4.37 4.24
N PHE A 621 12.27 4.95 3.12
CA PHE A 621 13.45 4.48 2.43
C PHE A 621 14.73 4.70 3.24
N ILE A 622 15.79 4.05 2.78
CA ILE A 622 17.15 4.27 3.23
C ILE A 622 17.92 4.97 2.13
N GLY A 623 19.13 5.42 2.41
CA GLY A 623 19.89 6.15 1.41
C GLY A 623 21.20 6.71 1.90
N VAL A 624 21.72 7.68 1.16
CA VAL A 624 22.95 8.41 1.50
C VAL A 624 22.81 9.88 1.17
N GLY A 625 23.56 10.73 1.87
CA GLY A 625 23.50 12.16 1.62
C GLY A 625 24.60 12.96 2.30
N SER A 626 24.53 14.28 2.09
CA SER A 626 25.46 15.25 2.67
C SER A 626 24.83 16.64 2.76
N ASP A 627 25.19 17.43 3.78
CA ASP A 627 24.75 18.83 3.96
C ASP A 627 25.87 19.77 3.52
N ARG A 628 25.66 20.50 2.40
CA ARG A 628 26.62 21.46 1.84
C ARG A 628 28.02 20.89 1.70
N ALA A 629 28.13 19.60 1.38
CA ALA A 629 29.37 18.85 1.38
C ALA A 629 29.51 17.98 0.14
N ARG A 630 30.66 17.33 0.05
CA ARG A 630 31.03 16.39 -1.00
C ARG A 630 31.58 15.14 -0.35
N GLY A 631 31.06 13.99 -0.73
CA GLY A 631 31.46 12.70 -0.20
C GLY A 631 31.47 11.63 -1.27
N MET A 632 31.99 10.46 -0.89
CA MET A 632 31.94 9.26 -1.71
C MET A 632 31.48 8.11 -0.83
N PHE A 633 30.74 7.18 -1.42
CA PHE A 633 30.23 6.00 -0.76
C PHE A 633 30.57 4.77 -1.59
N ASP A 634 30.79 3.66 -0.89
CA ASP A 634 31.12 2.38 -1.50
C ASP A 634 30.64 1.24 -0.57
N ASN A 635 30.51 0.03 -1.14
CA ASN A 635 30.20 -1.22 -0.44
C ASN A 635 28.98 -1.08 0.49
N ILE A 636 27.92 -0.44 0.00
CA ILE A 636 26.69 -0.29 0.76
C ILE A 636 25.95 -1.62 0.72
N SER A 637 25.62 -2.17 1.89
CA SER A 637 24.79 -3.37 1.98
C SER A 637 23.73 -3.21 3.05
N VAL A 638 22.54 -3.66 2.72
CA VAL A 638 21.38 -3.60 3.61
C VAL A 638 21.00 -5.02 3.94
N ARG A 639 20.88 -5.28 5.24
CA ARG A 639 20.68 -6.62 5.74
C ARG A 639 19.61 -6.58 6.81
N VAL A 640 18.73 -7.56 6.78
CA VAL A 640 17.67 -7.77 7.78
C VAL A 640 18.19 -8.53 9.00
N LEU A 641 19.50 -8.80 9.02
CA LEU A 641 20.18 -9.84 9.77
C LEU A 641 19.40 -10.39 10.97
N PRO A 642 19.42 -11.72 11.03
CA PRO A 642 20.67 -12.20 11.57
C PRO A 642 21.50 -13.08 10.64
N PRO A 643 22.79 -13.27 10.96
CA PRO A 643 23.55 -14.43 10.50
C PRO A 643 22.67 -15.67 10.54
N ALA A 644 22.80 -16.58 9.57
CA ALA A 644 22.06 -17.85 9.49
C ALA A 644 21.42 -18.27 10.83
N ILE A 645 20.10 -18.05 10.97
CA ILE A 645 19.35 -18.31 12.21
C ILE A 645 19.74 -19.70 12.71
N THR A 646 20.39 -19.73 13.86
CA THR A 646 20.95 -20.96 14.41
C THR A 646 19.89 -21.73 15.20
N LEU A 647 18.82 -21.05 15.63
CA LEU A 647 17.70 -21.63 16.34
C LEU A 647 16.39 -20.91 16.00
N ASP A 648 15.40 -21.66 15.54
CA ASP A 648 14.00 -21.24 15.35
C ASP A 648 13.11 -22.36 15.91
N VAL A 649 12.47 -22.10 17.04
CA VAL A 649 11.69 -23.10 17.76
C VAL A 649 10.39 -22.50 18.24
N THR A 650 9.30 -23.22 17.99
CA THR A 650 7.94 -22.86 18.42
C THR A 650 7.41 -23.93 19.36
N GLU A 651 6.74 -23.48 20.42
CA GLU A 651 5.95 -24.29 21.33
C GLU A 651 4.49 -23.87 21.26
N GLU A 652 3.62 -24.80 20.90
CA GLU A 652 2.15 -24.64 20.83
C GLU A 652 1.46 -25.32 22.05
N PHE A 653 2.23 -25.84 23.01
CA PHE A 653 1.78 -26.41 24.28
C PHE A 653 0.90 -27.68 24.19
N ASP A 654 0.68 -28.22 22.99
CA ASP A 654 -0.07 -29.47 22.76
C ASP A 654 0.51 -30.69 23.52
N ASN A 655 1.82 -30.67 23.78
CA ASN A 655 2.56 -31.78 24.39
C ASN A 655 3.07 -31.48 25.82
N GLY A 656 2.48 -30.50 26.52
CA GLY A 656 2.81 -30.22 27.92
C GLY A 656 3.92 -29.18 28.15
N GLY A 657 4.23 -28.36 27.15
CA GLY A 657 5.04 -27.14 27.26
C GLY A 657 6.56 -27.32 27.29
N GLY A 658 7.09 -28.34 26.62
CA GLY A 658 8.51 -28.72 26.62
C GLY A 658 9.53 -27.58 26.48
N LEU A 659 9.27 -26.56 25.64
CA LEU A 659 10.14 -25.37 25.50
C LEU A 659 10.12 -24.49 26.76
N VAL A 660 9.02 -24.45 27.49
CA VAL A 660 8.83 -23.71 28.75
C VAL A 660 8.85 -24.69 29.91
N SER A 661 9.98 -25.34 30.12
CA SER A 661 10.12 -26.44 31.10
C SER A 661 10.69 -26.01 32.46
N GLU A 662 11.11 -24.75 32.62
CA GLU A 662 11.60 -24.24 33.90
C GLU A 662 10.62 -23.23 34.52
N VAL A 663 9.84 -23.72 35.49
CA VAL A 663 9.01 -22.87 36.35
C VAL A 663 9.88 -22.30 37.46
N VAL A 664 10.10 -20.98 37.43
CA VAL A 664 10.90 -20.26 38.43
C VAL A 664 10.03 -19.87 39.63
N SER A 665 8.79 -19.45 39.38
CA SER A 665 7.82 -19.05 40.41
C SER A 665 6.39 -19.09 39.91
N GLY A 666 5.44 -19.13 40.85
CA GLY A 666 4.00 -19.17 40.55
C GLY A 666 3.51 -20.54 40.10
N GLU A 667 2.22 -20.63 39.76
CA GLU A 667 1.61 -21.86 39.26
C GLU A 667 1.53 -21.81 37.74
N TRP A 668 2.02 -22.86 37.08
CA TRP A 668 1.97 -23.03 35.63
C TRP A 668 1.46 -24.42 35.28
N SER A 669 0.55 -24.52 34.32
CA SER A 669 0.04 -25.79 33.81
C SER A 669 -0.21 -25.72 32.30
N ALA A 670 0.23 -26.75 31.58
CA ALA A 670 -0.03 -26.89 30.15
C ALA A 670 -1.15 -27.92 29.94
N SER A 671 -2.25 -27.50 29.32
CA SER A 671 -3.39 -28.37 29.02
C SER A 671 -4.21 -27.79 27.86
N GLY A 672 -4.64 -28.65 26.93
CA GLY A 672 -5.50 -28.25 25.82
C GLY A 672 -4.88 -27.24 24.86
N GLY A 673 -3.59 -27.37 24.55
CA GLY A 673 -2.88 -26.48 23.61
C GLY A 673 -2.61 -25.07 24.15
N VAL A 674 -2.68 -24.88 25.48
CA VAL A 674 -2.33 -23.61 26.13
C VAL A 674 -1.52 -23.83 27.40
N LEU A 675 -0.61 -22.90 27.69
CA LEU A 675 0.08 -22.78 28.96
C LEU A 675 -0.60 -21.72 29.82
N THR A 676 -1.17 -22.12 30.94
CA THR A 676 -1.83 -21.22 31.90
C THR A 676 -0.87 -20.87 33.04
N GLY A 677 -0.71 -19.58 33.32
CA GLY A 677 0.07 -19.07 34.45
C GLY A 677 -0.77 -18.21 35.38
N ALA A 678 -0.55 -18.33 36.69
CA ALA A 678 -1.23 -17.53 37.71
C ALA A 678 -0.24 -16.96 38.73
N ALA A 679 -0.36 -15.64 39.00
CA ALA A 679 0.45 -14.97 40.01
C ALA A 679 0.19 -15.53 41.41
N GLY A 680 1.23 -15.65 42.23
CA GLY A 680 1.16 -16.28 43.55
C GLY A 680 0.40 -15.44 44.59
N THR A 681 -0.07 -16.10 45.65
CA THR A 681 -0.72 -15.43 46.78
C THR A 681 0.24 -14.42 47.43
N GLY A 682 -0.20 -13.16 47.57
CA GLY A 682 0.65 -12.05 48.05
C GLY A 682 1.26 -11.17 46.95
N GLY A 683 0.96 -11.42 45.67
CA GLY A 683 1.35 -10.54 44.56
C GLY A 683 2.74 -10.81 43.98
N ALA A 684 3.31 -11.99 44.23
CA ALA A 684 4.55 -12.42 43.61
C ALA A 684 4.30 -12.85 42.14
N PRO A 685 5.13 -12.42 41.19
CA PRO A 685 4.94 -12.77 39.78
C PRO A 685 5.20 -14.26 39.54
N ALA A 686 4.41 -14.86 38.65
CA ALA A 686 4.70 -16.16 38.09
C ALA A 686 5.67 -16.02 36.93
N LEU A 687 6.73 -16.83 36.90
CA LEU A 687 7.79 -16.76 35.91
C LEU A 687 8.07 -18.16 35.38
N ALA A 688 8.05 -18.32 34.06
CA ALA A 688 8.43 -19.55 33.39
C ALA A 688 9.41 -19.22 32.25
N LEU A 689 10.58 -19.85 32.27
CA LEU A 689 11.66 -19.55 31.33
C LEU A 689 11.71 -20.55 30.18
N ALA A 690 12.08 -20.05 29.01
CA ALA A 690 12.39 -20.89 27.87
C ALA A 690 13.67 -21.69 28.15
N ALA A 691 13.65 -22.97 27.77
CA ALA A 691 14.76 -23.90 27.89
C ALA A 691 15.72 -23.73 26.71
N VAL A 692 16.24 -22.52 26.53
CA VAL A 692 17.25 -22.20 25.54
C VAL A 692 18.57 -21.90 26.25
N GLY A 693 19.67 -22.41 25.70
CA GLY A 693 21.02 -22.14 26.21
C GLY A 693 21.35 -20.64 26.23
N ARG A 694 22.41 -20.27 26.96
CA ARG A 694 22.86 -18.87 27.04
C ARG A 694 23.23 -18.35 25.65
N LEU A 695 22.73 -17.17 25.31
CA LEU A 695 23.05 -16.49 24.05
C LEU A 695 24.27 -15.57 24.21
N GLU A 696 24.92 -15.26 23.10
CA GLU A 696 25.94 -14.22 23.03
C GLU A 696 25.32 -12.83 23.34
N ALA A 697 26.09 -11.94 23.96
CA ALA A 697 25.58 -10.64 24.43
C ALA A 697 25.08 -9.73 23.30
N ASN A 698 25.63 -9.89 22.10
CA ASN A 698 25.21 -9.17 20.89
C ASN A 698 24.29 -10.00 20.00
N ALA A 699 23.79 -11.15 20.47
CA ALA A 699 22.86 -11.96 19.71
C ALA A 699 21.57 -11.18 19.42
N TYR A 700 21.02 -11.44 18.25
CA TYR A 700 19.64 -11.14 17.93
C TYR A 700 18.71 -12.16 18.59
N LEU A 701 17.61 -11.69 19.15
CA LEU A 701 16.61 -12.54 19.81
C LEU A 701 15.21 -12.01 19.50
N GLU A 702 14.37 -12.86 18.91
CA GLU A 702 12.92 -12.66 18.84
C GLU A 702 12.20 -13.58 19.81
N ILE A 703 11.25 -13.01 20.54
CA ILE A 703 10.31 -13.73 21.39
C ILE A 703 8.90 -13.38 20.93
N THR A 704 8.23 -14.34 20.30
CA THR A 704 6.83 -14.18 19.89
C THR A 704 5.94 -14.98 20.83
N ALA A 705 5.00 -14.32 21.51
CA ALA A 705 4.08 -14.96 22.45
C ALA A 705 2.64 -14.57 22.14
N LYS A 706 1.74 -15.55 21.96
CA LYS A 706 0.30 -15.32 21.80
C LYS A 706 -0.38 -15.47 23.16
N ILE A 707 -0.78 -14.36 23.78
CA ILE A 707 -1.22 -14.29 25.18
C ILE A 707 -2.69 -13.84 25.28
N SER A 708 -3.48 -14.57 26.06
CA SER A 708 -4.84 -14.19 26.47
C SER A 708 -4.86 -13.78 27.93
N LEU A 709 -5.48 -12.63 28.23
CA LEU A 709 -5.50 -12.04 29.58
C LEU A 709 -6.82 -12.32 30.29
N GLY A 710 -6.77 -12.80 31.54
CA GLY A 710 -7.93 -12.77 32.43
C GLY A 710 -8.35 -11.35 32.81
N ALA A 711 -9.54 -11.21 33.40
CA ALA A 711 -10.02 -9.91 33.88
C ALA A 711 -9.07 -9.35 34.96
N GLY A 712 -8.59 -8.12 34.76
CA GLY A 712 -7.64 -7.42 35.61
C GLY A 712 -6.22 -8.02 35.64
N ALA A 713 -5.91 -8.94 34.72
CA ALA A 713 -4.62 -9.60 34.66
C ALA A 713 -3.54 -8.72 34.04
N ARG A 714 -2.30 -9.02 34.41
CA ARG A 714 -1.09 -8.44 33.82
C ARG A 714 -0.08 -9.53 33.51
N ALA A 715 0.23 -9.72 32.23
CA ALA A 715 1.12 -10.78 31.77
C ALA A 715 1.86 -10.39 30.49
N GLY A 716 2.93 -11.11 30.16
CA GLY A 716 3.75 -10.82 29.00
C GLY A 716 5.05 -11.62 28.95
N VAL A 717 6.12 -10.95 28.53
CA VAL A 717 7.45 -11.54 28.32
C VAL A 717 8.44 -11.02 29.37
N VAL A 718 9.27 -11.92 29.89
CA VAL A 718 10.46 -11.61 30.70
C VAL A 718 11.71 -11.86 29.87
N TYR A 719 12.71 -10.99 30.01
CA TYR A 719 13.98 -11.07 29.29
C TYR A 719 15.12 -10.49 30.12
N ASP A 720 16.36 -10.72 29.69
CA ASP A 720 17.57 -10.36 30.43
C ASP A 720 17.53 -10.81 31.92
N PHE A 721 17.07 -12.05 32.13
CA PHE A 721 16.83 -12.61 33.46
C PHE A 721 18.10 -13.24 34.04
N TYR A 722 18.49 -12.79 35.23
CA TYR A 722 19.60 -13.34 36.03
C TYR A 722 19.15 -13.97 37.36
N GLY A 723 17.88 -13.78 37.73
CA GLY A 723 17.28 -14.30 38.95
C GLY A 723 15.99 -13.56 39.28
N SER A 724 15.18 -14.09 40.21
CA SER A 724 13.88 -13.50 40.59
C SER A 724 13.95 -12.07 41.16
N GLY A 725 15.15 -11.59 41.51
CA GLY A 725 15.41 -10.21 41.90
C GLY A 725 16.06 -9.32 40.84
N SER A 726 16.35 -9.83 39.63
CA SER A 726 17.08 -9.13 38.57
C SER A 726 16.65 -9.59 37.17
N TYR A 727 15.74 -8.85 36.53
CA TYR A 727 15.26 -9.12 35.16
C TYR A 727 14.57 -7.89 34.55
N LYS A 728 14.28 -7.94 33.26
CA LYS A 728 13.46 -6.96 32.55
C LYS A 728 12.16 -7.60 32.05
N PHE A 729 11.12 -6.80 31.87
CA PHE A 729 9.81 -7.30 31.45
C PHE A 729 9.09 -6.33 30.51
N ILE A 730 8.22 -6.91 29.67
CA ILE A 730 7.21 -6.21 28.89
C ILE A 730 5.89 -6.92 29.15
N VAL A 731 4.89 -6.20 29.67
CA VAL A 731 3.61 -6.81 30.06
C VAL A 731 2.43 -6.00 29.54
N LEU A 732 1.39 -6.72 29.11
CA LEU A 732 0.07 -6.18 28.83
C LEU A 732 -0.69 -6.06 30.16
N ASP A 733 -1.17 -4.87 30.49
CA ASP A 733 -1.96 -4.59 31.70
C ASP A 733 -3.42 -4.33 31.32
N GLN A 734 -4.26 -5.35 31.46
CA GLN A 734 -5.66 -5.29 31.07
C GLN A 734 -6.45 -4.26 31.90
N ALA A 735 -6.13 -4.12 33.19
CA ALA A 735 -6.84 -3.20 34.08
C ALA A 735 -6.51 -1.74 33.76
N ALA A 736 -5.25 -1.46 33.42
CA ALA A 736 -4.81 -0.11 33.06
C ALA A 736 -5.11 0.24 31.59
N GLY A 737 -5.40 -0.74 30.74
CA GLY A 737 -5.50 -0.53 29.29
C GLY A 737 -4.17 -0.03 28.72
N ALA A 738 -3.07 -0.72 29.05
CA ALA A 738 -1.73 -0.28 28.70
C ALA A 738 -0.73 -1.43 28.50
N VAL A 739 0.34 -1.15 27.77
CA VAL A 739 1.58 -1.92 27.75
C VAL A 739 2.59 -1.27 28.69
N VAL A 740 3.25 -2.06 29.53
CA VAL A 740 4.24 -1.57 30.51
C VAL A 740 5.60 -2.19 30.23
N PHE A 741 6.61 -1.34 30.08
CA PHE A 741 8.02 -1.73 30.06
C PHE A 741 8.62 -1.47 31.43
N GLY A 742 9.44 -2.39 31.92
CA GLY A 742 10.09 -2.18 33.20
C GLY A 742 11.17 -3.19 33.50
N HIS A 743 11.72 -3.05 34.69
CA HIS A 743 12.73 -3.95 35.20
C HIS A 743 12.61 -4.16 36.71
N VAL A 744 13.27 -5.21 37.19
CA VAL A 744 13.40 -5.53 38.59
C VAL A 744 14.88 -5.53 38.92
N VAL A 745 15.29 -4.77 39.95
CA VAL A 745 16.64 -4.85 40.54
C VAL A 745 16.53 -4.94 42.06
N GLY A 746 17.22 -5.92 42.66
CA GLY A 746 17.15 -6.16 44.11
C GLY A 746 15.73 -6.49 44.58
N GLY A 747 14.92 -7.13 43.73
CA GLY A 747 13.53 -7.47 44.00
C GLY A 747 12.55 -6.28 43.95
N LYS A 748 13.02 -5.08 43.59
CA LYS A 748 12.17 -3.90 43.43
C LYS A 748 11.79 -3.71 41.98
N ARG A 749 10.49 -3.64 41.70
CA ARG A 749 9.92 -3.36 40.39
C ARG A 749 9.98 -1.87 40.08
N VAL A 750 10.49 -1.54 38.90
CA VAL A 750 10.56 -0.19 38.33
C VAL A 750 9.82 -0.19 37.00
N VAL A 751 8.96 0.80 36.79
CA VAL A 751 8.33 1.06 35.49
C VAL A 751 9.23 2.00 34.72
N ASP A 752 9.71 1.54 33.58
CA ASP A 752 10.53 2.34 32.67
C ASP A 752 9.66 3.14 31.70
N ASP A 753 8.55 2.54 31.25
CA ASP A 753 7.62 3.15 30.30
C ASP A 753 6.20 2.60 30.45
N THR A 754 5.22 3.37 29.97
CA THR A 754 3.82 2.93 29.86
C THR A 754 3.19 3.54 28.61
N VAL A 755 2.60 2.69 27.78
CA VAL A 755 1.95 3.06 26.52
C VAL A 755 0.49 2.65 26.58
N ALA A 756 -0.45 3.56 26.32
CA ALA A 756 -1.87 3.23 26.27
C ALA A 756 -2.15 2.20 25.17
N TRP A 757 -2.95 1.18 25.48
CA TRP A 757 -3.30 0.10 24.55
C TRP A 757 -4.63 -0.55 24.94
N THR A 758 -5.56 -0.63 24.02
CA THR A 758 -6.89 -1.20 24.30
C THR A 758 -6.80 -2.71 24.50
N LEU A 759 -7.06 -3.16 25.73
CA LEU A 759 -6.97 -4.57 26.13
C LEU A 759 -8.32 -5.06 26.67
N ARG A 760 -8.83 -6.15 26.08
CA ARG A 760 -10.09 -6.81 26.45
C ARG A 760 -9.78 -8.13 27.14
N ALA A 761 -10.44 -8.39 28.26
CA ALA A 761 -10.33 -9.67 28.95
C ALA A 761 -10.84 -10.80 28.05
N GLY A 762 -10.13 -11.93 28.02
CA GLY A 762 -10.43 -13.09 27.18
C GLY A 762 -9.99 -12.97 25.72
N ALA A 763 -9.57 -11.79 25.25
CA ALA A 763 -8.99 -11.64 23.91
C ALA A 763 -7.52 -12.09 23.88
N SER A 764 -7.08 -12.62 22.74
CA SER A 764 -5.69 -13.00 22.49
C SER A 764 -4.91 -11.86 21.82
N TYR A 765 -3.65 -11.71 22.22
CA TYR A 765 -2.72 -10.72 21.70
C TYR A 765 -1.40 -11.40 21.34
N THR A 766 -0.92 -11.21 20.11
CA THR A 766 0.39 -11.68 19.67
C THR A 766 1.42 -10.60 19.93
N MET A 767 2.30 -10.82 20.91
CA MET A 767 3.45 -9.96 21.20
C MET A 767 4.67 -10.46 20.42
N LEU A 768 5.30 -9.61 19.64
CA LEU A 768 6.62 -9.82 19.06
C LEU A 768 7.61 -8.88 19.76
N VAL A 769 8.52 -9.46 20.54
CA VAL A 769 9.60 -8.74 21.23
C VAL A 769 10.91 -9.00 20.49
N THR A 770 11.52 -7.94 19.97
CA THR A 770 12.79 -8.02 19.23
C THR A 770 13.91 -7.36 20.04
N VAL A 771 14.93 -8.14 20.39
CA VAL A 771 16.08 -7.72 21.19
C VAL A 771 17.35 -7.76 20.34
N LYS A 772 18.12 -6.66 20.36
CA LYS A 772 19.47 -6.61 19.80
C LYS A 772 20.35 -5.64 20.56
N GLY A 773 21.52 -6.10 20.96
CA GLY A 773 22.48 -5.31 21.74
C GLY A 773 21.80 -4.77 23.01
N ALA A 774 21.76 -3.46 23.15
CA ALA A 774 21.13 -2.80 24.29
C ALA A 774 19.69 -2.30 24.02
N SER A 775 19.05 -2.76 22.94
CA SER A 775 17.74 -2.28 22.49
C SER A 775 16.69 -3.39 22.46
N VAL A 776 15.45 -3.02 22.78
CA VAL A 776 14.27 -3.88 22.67
C VAL A 776 13.13 -3.12 22.00
N SER A 777 12.37 -3.81 21.14
CA SER A 777 11.15 -3.30 20.52
C SER A 777 9.98 -4.25 20.74
N LEU A 778 8.77 -3.69 20.83
CA LEU A 778 7.53 -4.45 20.91
C LEU A 778 6.61 -4.11 19.73
N VAL A 779 6.08 -5.16 19.11
CA VAL A 779 4.93 -5.15 18.21
C VAL A 779 3.82 -5.99 18.84
N VAL A 780 2.57 -5.53 18.81
CA VAL A 780 1.39 -6.25 19.30
C VAL A 780 0.37 -6.37 18.18
N ASN A 781 -0.04 -7.58 17.84
CA ASN A 781 -0.96 -7.87 16.71
C ASN A 781 -0.49 -7.21 15.39
N GLY A 782 0.82 -7.22 15.12
CA GLY A 782 1.41 -6.58 13.94
C GLY A 782 1.58 -5.05 14.05
N ALA A 783 0.96 -4.39 15.03
CA ALA A 783 1.09 -2.96 15.24
C ALA A 783 2.27 -2.61 16.18
N PHE A 784 3.12 -1.67 15.76
CA PHE A 784 4.27 -1.24 16.56
C PHE A 784 3.83 -0.47 17.81
N VAL A 785 4.40 -0.82 18.97
CA VAL A 785 4.07 -0.17 20.25
C VAL A 785 5.19 0.78 20.67
N ARG A 786 6.38 0.24 20.94
CA ARG A 786 7.51 1.04 21.46
C ARG A 786 8.85 0.34 21.32
N SER A 787 9.91 1.15 21.25
CA SER A 787 11.29 0.71 21.47
C SER A 787 11.89 1.37 22.71
N ARG A 788 12.79 0.66 23.38
CA ARG A 788 13.56 1.12 24.53
C ARG A 788 15.03 0.76 24.35
N ALA A 789 15.91 1.67 24.77
CA ALA A 789 17.33 1.43 24.90
C ALA A 789 17.71 1.33 26.38
N TYR A 790 18.64 0.45 26.70
CA TYR A 790 19.25 0.25 28.01
C TYR A 790 20.76 0.48 27.92
N ASN A 791 21.45 0.42 29.06
CA ASN A 791 22.89 0.70 29.15
C ASN A 791 23.77 -0.56 29.12
N ALA A 792 23.20 -1.72 28.76
CA ALA A 792 23.88 -3.01 28.72
C ALA A 792 23.22 -3.92 27.68
N ALA A 793 23.94 -4.97 27.28
CA ALA A 793 23.39 -6.07 26.48
C ALA A 793 22.15 -6.68 27.15
N LEU A 794 21.22 -7.15 26.32
CA LEU A 794 19.92 -7.67 26.76
C LEU A 794 19.71 -9.15 26.42
N ALA A 795 20.47 -9.69 25.47
CA ALA A 795 20.29 -11.06 24.98
C ALA A 795 21.05 -12.10 25.82
N ASP A 796 22.05 -11.71 26.61
CA ASP A 796 22.90 -12.60 27.40
C ASP A 796 22.27 -13.11 28.71
N GLY A 797 21.12 -12.54 29.11
CA GLY A 797 20.26 -13.07 30.17
C GLY A 797 19.19 -14.03 29.64
N ARG A 798 18.54 -14.77 30.55
CA ARG A 798 17.47 -15.71 30.17
C ARG A 798 16.15 -15.00 29.85
N PHE A 799 15.21 -15.70 29.23
CA PHE A 799 13.94 -15.14 28.77
C PHE A 799 12.80 -16.15 28.84
N GLY A 800 11.56 -15.68 28.79
CA GLY A 800 10.36 -16.51 28.86
C GLY A 800 9.09 -15.69 29.10
N LEU A 801 8.14 -16.27 29.83
CA LEU A 801 6.82 -15.70 30.11
C LEU A 801 6.69 -15.26 31.57
N ILE A 802 5.88 -14.22 31.79
CA ILE A 802 5.60 -13.65 33.12
C ILE A 802 4.10 -13.38 33.29
N VAL A 803 3.57 -13.65 34.49
CA VAL A 803 2.27 -13.18 34.96
C VAL A 803 2.48 -12.41 36.26
N GLU A 804 2.38 -11.08 36.22
CA GLU A 804 2.56 -10.21 37.39
C GLU A 804 1.32 -10.17 38.28
N LYS A 805 0.12 -10.33 37.69
CA LYS A 805 -1.15 -10.25 38.41
C LYS A 805 -2.23 -11.06 37.70
N GLY A 806 -3.09 -11.72 38.48
CA GLY A 806 -4.21 -12.49 37.96
C GLY A 806 -3.75 -13.77 37.27
N ALA A 807 -4.50 -14.19 36.25
CA ALA A 807 -4.20 -15.36 35.43
C ALA A 807 -4.17 -14.98 33.94
N ALA A 808 -3.28 -15.61 33.19
CA ALA A 808 -3.17 -15.46 31.74
C ALA A 808 -2.82 -16.80 31.10
N GLN A 809 -3.12 -16.92 29.80
CA GLN A 809 -2.83 -18.11 29.01
C GLN A 809 -1.91 -17.73 27.85
N ALA A 810 -0.95 -18.58 27.52
CA ALA A 810 -0.17 -18.50 26.30
C ALA A 810 -0.57 -19.66 25.38
N ALA A 811 -1.01 -19.34 24.16
CA ALA A 811 -1.32 -20.34 23.14
C ALA A 811 -0.06 -20.77 22.37
N SER A 812 0.92 -19.87 22.24
CA SER A 812 2.21 -20.22 21.66
C SER A 812 3.35 -19.34 22.18
N LEU A 813 4.56 -19.90 22.15
CA LEU A 813 5.83 -19.21 22.35
C LEU A 813 6.81 -19.64 21.26
N ARG A 814 7.28 -18.69 20.45
CA ARG A 814 8.32 -18.90 19.45
C ARG A 814 9.57 -18.10 19.80
N ILE A 815 10.73 -18.74 19.71
CA ILE A 815 12.04 -18.15 19.93
C ILE A 815 12.87 -18.26 18.66
N ARG A 816 13.44 -17.13 18.21
CA ARG A 816 14.39 -17.10 17.09
C ARG A 816 15.66 -16.36 17.49
N THR A 817 16.83 -16.91 17.16
CA THR A 817 18.12 -16.28 17.48
C THR A 817 19.23 -16.70 16.53
N ASP A 818 20.27 -15.88 16.47
CA ASP A 818 21.48 -16.02 15.64
C ASP A 818 22.72 -16.47 16.40
N SER A 819 22.60 -16.60 17.73
CA SER A 819 23.72 -16.91 18.60
C SER A 819 24.35 -18.24 18.20
N ALA A 820 25.66 -18.25 17.98
CA ALA A 820 26.38 -19.48 17.66
C ALA A 820 26.21 -20.49 18.81
N GLY A 821 25.75 -21.70 18.50
CA GLY A 821 25.54 -22.76 19.49
C GLY A 821 24.25 -22.64 20.33
N ALA A 822 23.31 -21.77 19.96
CA ALA A 822 21.97 -21.77 20.54
C ALA A 822 21.29 -23.13 20.29
N ALA A 823 20.78 -23.75 21.36
CA ALA A 823 20.05 -25.00 21.29
C ALA A 823 18.99 -25.06 22.39
N VAL A 824 17.93 -25.80 22.13
CA VAL A 824 16.99 -26.21 23.19
C VAL A 824 17.73 -27.14 24.14
N ILE A 825 17.75 -26.81 25.42
CA ILE A 825 18.40 -27.62 26.47
C ILE A 825 17.34 -28.47 27.17
N SER A 826 17.68 -29.73 27.44
CA SER A 826 16.83 -30.59 28.25
C SER A 826 16.80 -30.07 29.70
N PRO A 827 15.62 -29.95 30.34
CA PRO A 827 15.56 -29.51 31.72
C PRO A 827 16.32 -30.49 32.63
N ALA A 828 16.97 -29.96 33.67
CA ALA A 828 17.34 -30.79 34.81
C ALA A 828 16.03 -31.32 35.42
N VAL A 829 15.83 -32.63 35.37
CA VAL A 829 14.64 -33.35 35.85
C VAL A 829 14.16 -32.80 37.20
N VAL A 830 12.99 -32.17 37.23
CA VAL A 830 12.26 -31.89 38.49
C VAL A 830 11.36 -33.09 38.75
N ALA A 831 11.64 -33.81 39.83
CA ALA A 831 10.82 -34.92 40.29
C ALA A 831 9.39 -34.44 40.56
N ALA A 832 8.40 -35.13 39.98
CA ALA A 832 6.99 -34.88 40.25
C ALA A 832 6.71 -35.00 41.76
N GLN A 833 6.13 -33.95 42.37
CA GLN A 833 5.51 -34.08 43.69
C GLN A 833 4.26 -34.96 43.57
N PRO A 834 4.04 -35.94 44.47
CA PRO A 834 2.84 -36.77 44.42
C PRO A 834 1.60 -35.94 44.78
N ALA A 835 0.53 -36.14 44.00
CA ALA A 835 -0.79 -35.60 44.29
C ALA A 835 -1.28 -36.09 45.67
N SER A 836 -1.76 -35.17 46.51
CA SER A 836 -2.44 -35.53 47.75
C SER A 836 -3.75 -36.25 47.43
N ALA A 837 -3.85 -37.52 47.85
CA ALA A 837 -5.05 -38.33 47.67
C ALA A 837 -6.24 -37.80 48.49
N SER A 838 -7.33 -37.41 47.81
CA SER A 838 -8.63 -37.22 48.45
C SER A 838 -9.32 -38.57 48.62
N VAL A 839 -9.61 -38.96 49.85
CA VAL A 839 -10.44 -40.13 50.19
C VAL A 839 -11.90 -39.81 49.86
N ALA A 840 -12.51 -40.57 48.96
CA ALA A 840 -13.95 -40.54 48.67
C ALA A 840 -14.73 -41.45 49.63
N PRO A 841 -15.95 -41.09 50.08
CA PRO A 841 -16.86 -42.02 50.73
C PRO A 841 -17.82 -42.68 49.71
N THR A 842 -17.89 -44.01 49.77
CA THR A 842 -18.97 -44.88 49.26
C THR A 842 -20.25 -44.71 50.08
N ALA A 843 -21.48 -45.02 49.66
CA ALA A 843 -22.14 -45.35 48.39
C ALA A 843 -23.67 -45.25 48.67
N SER A 844 -24.51 -45.22 47.63
CA SER A 844 -25.70 -46.10 47.45
C SER A 844 -26.74 -45.47 46.51
N ALA A 845 -27.19 -46.26 45.53
CA ALA A 845 -28.28 -45.94 44.61
C ALA A 845 -29.59 -46.60 45.04
N SER A 846 -30.75 -45.99 44.75
CA SER A 846 -32.00 -46.72 44.49
C SER A 846 -33.00 -45.90 43.66
N VAL A 847 -33.78 -46.62 42.85
CA VAL A 847 -34.85 -46.16 41.94
C VAL A 847 -36.24 -46.45 42.57
N ALA A 848 -37.25 -45.65 42.15
CA ALA A 848 -38.65 -45.47 42.62
C ALA A 848 -39.51 -46.73 42.93
N PRO A 849 -40.70 -46.61 43.60
CA PRO A 849 -41.97 -46.23 42.93
C PRO A 849 -43.00 -45.40 43.78
N THR A 850 -44.24 -45.29 43.27
CA THR A 850 -45.28 -44.23 43.26
C THR A 850 -46.40 -44.17 44.35
N GLU A 851 -47.03 -42.96 44.45
CA GLU A 851 -48.41 -42.56 44.91
C GLU A 851 -48.83 -42.54 46.42
N PRO A 852 -49.92 -41.86 46.88
CA PRO A 852 -50.48 -40.50 46.63
C PRO A 852 -50.79 -39.68 47.95
N ALA A 853 -51.42 -38.49 47.83
CA ALA A 853 -51.71 -37.41 48.83
C ALA A 853 -52.87 -37.68 49.86
N PRO A 854 -53.43 -36.72 50.67
CA PRO A 854 -52.95 -35.60 51.54
C PRO A 854 -53.62 -35.57 52.98
N VAL A 855 -53.43 -34.47 53.75
CA VAL A 855 -54.30 -33.85 54.82
C VAL A 855 -53.73 -33.73 56.26
N ALA A 856 -53.82 -32.50 56.81
CA ALA A 856 -53.39 -31.94 58.12
C ALA A 856 -54.34 -32.30 59.32
N PRO A 857 -54.40 -31.61 60.49
CA PRO A 857 -53.51 -30.67 61.23
C PRO A 857 -53.39 -31.01 62.76
N THR A 858 -52.64 -30.22 63.57
CA THR A 858 -53.07 -29.61 64.88
C THR A 858 -51.91 -29.01 65.72
N GLU A 859 -52.16 -27.80 66.22
CA GLU A 859 -51.42 -26.90 67.16
C GLU A 859 -51.60 -27.34 68.66
N PRO A 860 -51.16 -26.63 69.75
CA PRO A 860 -50.28 -25.45 69.93
C PRO A 860 -49.34 -25.40 71.19
N ALA A 861 -48.48 -24.34 71.27
CA ALA A 861 -48.14 -23.45 72.43
C ALA A 861 -47.38 -23.94 73.72
N PRO A 862 -46.74 -23.06 74.58
CA PRO A 862 -46.28 -21.65 74.39
C PRO A 862 -45.05 -21.12 75.24
N VAL A 863 -44.72 -19.82 75.04
CA VAL A 863 -44.10 -18.74 75.90
C VAL A 863 -42.59 -18.69 76.23
N ALA A 864 -41.88 -17.62 75.80
CA ALA A 864 -41.46 -16.45 76.63
C ALA A 864 -40.49 -15.47 75.91
N GLU A 865 -40.86 -14.16 75.84
CA GLU A 865 -39.99 -13.00 75.58
C GLU A 865 -39.39 -12.43 76.91
N PRO A 866 -38.44 -11.46 76.91
CA PRO A 866 -38.79 -10.01 76.80
C PRO A 866 -37.75 -9.05 76.11
N GLU A 867 -38.29 -7.93 75.56
CA GLU A 867 -37.86 -6.50 75.61
C GLU A 867 -36.44 -6.04 75.13
N SER A 868 -36.18 -4.84 74.58
CA SER A 868 -36.94 -3.65 74.12
C SER A 868 -35.98 -2.67 73.38
N ALA A 869 -36.50 -1.78 72.53
CA ALA A 869 -35.78 -0.75 71.75
C ALA A 869 -35.53 0.56 72.54
N PRO A 870 -34.74 1.54 72.01
CA PRO A 870 -35.39 2.78 71.54
C PRO A 870 -34.76 3.49 70.31
N ALA A 871 -35.46 4.56 69.89
CA ALA A 871 -35.56 5.26 68.60
C ALA A 871 -34.47 6.33 68.23
N PRO A 872 -34.52 6.93 67.00
CA PRO A 872 -33.50 7.85 66.46
C PRO A 872 -33.90 9.36 66.39
N ALA A 873 -32.91 10.22 66.07
CA ALA A 873 -32.90 11.59 65.46
C ALA A 873 -31.94 12.57 66.21
N PRO A 874 -31.49 13.75 65.68
CA PRO A 874 -31.79 14.44 64.39
C PRO A 874 -30.55 15.05 63.62
N GLU A 875 -30.83 15.67 62.45
CA GLU A 875 -29.93 16.47 61.57
C GLU A 875 -29.35 17.76 62.18
N PRO A 876 -28.36 18.40 61.51
CA PRO A 876 -28.64 19.75 60.95
C PRO A 876 -27.92 20.15 59.62
N GLY A 877 -28.68 20.75 58.69
CA GLY A 877 -28.47 22.12 58.14
C GLY A 877 -27.35 22.49 57.13
N LEU A 878 -27.74 22.89 55.92
CA LEU A 878 -27.01 23.71 54.91
C LEU A 878 -26.95 25.22 55.31
N PRO A 879 -25.96 26.04 54.87
CA PRO A 879 -26.00 26.79 53.57
C PRO A 879 -24.59 27.21 53.00
N PRO A 880 -24.42 28.18 52.06
CA PRO A 880 -24.95 28.37 50.69
C PRO A 880 -23.82 28.50 49.61
N ALA A 881 -24.20 28.61 48.33
CA ALA A 881 -23.32 28.85 47.17
C ALA A 881 -22.91 30.32 46.94
N PRO A 882 -21.80 30.58 46.23
CA PRO A 882 -21.67 31.75 45.34
C PRO A 882 -21.23 31.42 43.89
N ALA A 883 -21.58 32.35 42.99
CA ALA A 883 -21.65 32.34 41.53
C ALA A 883 -20.31 32.40 40.75
N PRO A 884 -20.31 32.28 39.39
CA PRO A 884 -19.10 32.16 38.56
C PRO A 884 -18.63 33.51 37.97
N PRO A 885 -17.34 33.63 37.62
CA PRO A 885 -16.85 34.47 36.52
C PRO A 885 -16.23 33.58 35.43
N GLY A 886 -16.31 33.81 34.12
CA GLY A 886 -16.66 34.97 33.32
C GLY A 886 -15.92 34.80 32.00
N ASN A 887 -16.63 34.90 30.88
CA ASN A 887 -16.09 34.86 29.52
C ASN A 887 -14.99 35.92 29.30
N GLY A 888 -13.98 35.57 28.51
CA GLY A 888 -13.01 36.52 27.97
C GLY A 888 -12.33 35.99 26.70
N LYS A 889 -12.98 36.21 25.55
CA LYS A 889 -12.41 36.07 24.20
C LYS A 889 -11.22 37.02 24.00
N LYS A 890 -10.17 36.55 23.34
CA LYS A 890 -9.72 37.05 22.03
C LYS A 890 -8.74 36.07 21.39
#